data_AF-A0A8J5QBW4-F1
#
_entry.id   AF-A0A8J5QBW4-F1
#
_cell.length_a   1.000
_cell.length_b   1.000
_cell.length_c   1.000
_cell.angle_alpha   90.00
_cell.angle_beta   90.00
_cell.angle_gamma   90.00
#
_symmetry.space_group_name_H-M   'P 1'
#
loop_
_entity.id
_entity.type
_entity.pdbx_description
1 polymer ?
#
loop_
_entity_poly.entity_id
_entity_poly.type
_entity_poly.pdbx_seq_one_letter_code
_entity_poly.pdbx_strand_id
1 'polypeptide(L)'
;MLDKLSGAYAPRPSAGPHKLRESLPLVVFLRNRLKYALNGREVKAILMQQHVKVDGKVRTDPTFPAGFMDVISLEATNEHFRLIYDVKGRFAVHRISAEEAAYKLGKVKKVQLGKRGVPYVVTHDGRTLRYPDPLIKVNDTVKIDLATGKISDYIKFDHGRLVMVTGGRNLGRVGIIVHTERHNGGFDLVHIKDSLGNEFVTRMTNVFVIGAEAGKPYVSLPKGKGIKLSISEERDRRRAQHGPFVLHADVEHFEYIRGKTPEESSESYMESHEQLVAKECQKRYLEIFYDVEKLIEHTIFIDELNDQNPDSQSRSRLRKLVPSLGRFFTSLPLADAFLLEDERRAISKRRLVSPSFNDVRMILNTAQIMALTRLHKAQQDQSLKLVTFDGDVTLYDDGKSLRQDDAVVSRLVKLLSMDLFVAVVTAAGYPGQSGAEKYYERLKGLIDYFNSEDCALNPKQRENFMVMGAESNYLFRYSCDFKGLKFISTDEWLLPRMRDWDKDKIDYIISTVHKHLTHLRSKFDIEKTTSIVRKERSVGIIPNEGCKILREQLEEMVLSCSNKLSIILRNATTYVSPSEAFCSSDIEVCAFNGGSDVWVDIGDKALGVESLQKYLCRDDQPKNCPIGKAESLHIGDQFASIGANDFKARMAACTAWIASPRETVAILDDLIEFSS
;
A
#
# COMPACT_ATOMS: atom_id res chain seq x y z
N MET A 1 9.82 10.89 18.80
CA MET A 1 9.92 11.90 17.73
C MET A 1 8.50 12.11 17.27
N LEU A 2 8.01 13.33 17.38
CA LEU A 2 6.70 13.69 16.84
C LEU A 2 6.89 14.00 15.35
N ASP A 3 5.87 13.70 14.56
CA ASP A 3 5.88 13.96 13.12
C ASP A 3 5.36 15.39 12.85
N LYS A 4 5.81 15.98 11.74
CA LYS A 4 5.44 17.33 11.30
C LYS A 4 3.95 17.42 10.94
N LEU A 5 3.38 16.37 10.36
CA LEU A 5 2.02 16.40 9.81
C LEU A 5 0.94 15.86 10.77
N SER A 6 1.28 15.60 12.04
CA SER A 6 0.30 15.07 13.01
C SER A 6 -0.70 16.11 13.52
N GLY A 7 -0.37 17.40 13.51
CA GLY A 7 -1.24 18.48 13.99
C GLY A 7 -0.49 19.71 14.50
N ALA A 8 -1.23 20.74 14.91
CA ALA A 8 -0.67 22.04 15.30
C ALA A 8 0.01 22.06 16.69
N TYR A 9 -0.28 21.09 17.56
CA TYR A 9 0.19 21.08 18.95
C TYR A 9 0.96 19.82 19.32
N ALA A 10 1.89 19.96 20.27
CA ALA A 10 2.61 18.86 20.90
C ALA A 10 2.24 18.77 22.39
N PRO A 11 2.33 17.58 23.01
CA PRO A 11 2.16 17.44 24.44
C PRO A 11 3.18 18.31 25.19
N ARG A 12 2.70 19.26 25.99
CA ARG A 12 3.54 20.07 26.86
C ARG A 12 3.65 19.35 28.21
N PRO A 13 4.85 18.92 28.64
CA PRO A 13 5.00 18.27 29.94
C PRO A 13 4.48 19.13 31.09
N SER A 14 3.80 18.49 32.04
CA SER A 14 3.33 19.08 33.30
C SER A 14 4.52 19.51 34.17
N ALA A 15 4.27 20.31 35.21
CA ALA A 15 5.28 20.56 36.24
C ALA A 15 5.59 19.26 37.01
N GLY A 16 6.86 18.97 37.25
CA GLY A 16 7.26 17.73 37.90
C GLY A 16 8.77 17.57 38.09
N PRO A 17 9.25 16.33 38.27
CA PRO A 17 10.64 16.03 38.64
C PRO A 17 11.70 16.55 37.65
N HIS A 18 11.35 16.62 36.38
CA HIS A 18 12.29 16.92 35.29
C HIS A 18 11.88 18.20 34.55
N LYS A 19 12.87 18.90 33.99
CA LYS A 19 12.61 20.12 33.21
C LYS A 19 11.86 19.79 31.92
N LEU A 20 11.09 20.77 31.43
CA LEU A 20 10.28 20.65 30.22
C LEU A 20 11.04 20.08 29.00
N ARG A 21 12.27 20.54 28.77
CA ARG A 21 13.11 20.09 27.63
C ARG A 21 13.96 18.85 27.92
N GLU A 22 14.01 18.43 29.18
CA GLU A 22 14.79 17.29 29.66
C GLU A 22 13.86 16.15 30.12
N SER A 23 12.61 16.12 29.64
CA SER A 23 11.60 15.12 30.01
C SER A 23 10.94 14.47 28.80
N LEU A 24 10.32 13.33 29.04
CA LEU A 24 9.53 12.53 28.12
C LEU A 24 8.14 12.33 28.73
N PRO A 25 7.10 13.01 28.21
CA PRO A 25 5.72 12.82 28.67
C PRO A 25 5.25 11.37 28.52
N LEU A 26 4.47 10.88 29.50
CA LEU A 26 3.92 9.51 29.46
C LEU A 26 3.10 9.21 28.21
N VAL A 27 2.35 10.20 27.70
CA VAL A 27 1.62 10.08 26.43
C VAL A 27 2.53 9.80 25.24
N VAL A 28 3.73 10.40 25.19
CA VAL A 28 4.71 10.15 24.12
C VAL A 28 5.37 8.79 24.33
N PHE A 29 5.61 8.39 25.58
CA PHE A 29 6.16 7.08 25.92
C PHE A 29 5.22 5.94 25.48
N LEU A 30 3.97 5.93 25.94
CA LEU A 30 3.01 4.85 25.68
C LEU A 30 2.62 4.76 24.20
N ARG A 31 2.33 5.90 23.55
CA ARG A 31 1.86 5.94 22.15
C ARG A 31 3.00 5.88 21.14
N ASN A 32 3.99 6.77 21.25
CA ASN A 32 4.99 6.93 20.19
C ASN A 32 6.21 6.01 20.36
N ARG A 33 6.54 5.57 21.58
CA ARG A 33 7.68 4.67 21.81
C ARG A 33 7.26 3.21 21.89
N LEU A 34 6.31 2.89 22.79
CA LEU A 34 5.84 1.52 22.98
C LEU A 34 4.76 1.08 21.98
N LYS A 35 4.03 2.03 21.38
CA LYS A 35 2.90 1.77 20.47
C LYS A 35 1.78 0.94 21.10
N TYR A 36 1.58 1.07 22.42
CA TYR A 36 0.47 0.40 23.15
C TYR A 36 -0.87 1.13 23.05
N ALA A 37 -0.84 2.39 22.62
CA ALA A 37 -2.02 3.17 22.30
C ALA A 37 -1.86 3.79 20.92
N LEU A 38 -2.97 3.96 20.20
CA LEU A 38 -3.06 4.68 18.93
C LEU A 38 -3.36 6.16 19.19
N ASN A 39 -4.31 6.42 20.09
CA ASN A 39 -4.86 7.75 20.32
C ASN A 39 -4.59 8.28 21.74
N GLY A 40 -4.65 9.61 21.92
CA GLY A 40 -4.48 10.25 23.23
C GLY A 40 -5.57 9.86 24.24
N ARG A 41 -6.78 9.52 23.77
CA ARG A 41 -7.87 9.03 24.62
C ARG A 41 -7.56 7.66 25.23
N GLU A 42 -7.00 6.75 24.45
CA GLU A 42 -6.59 5.41 24.90
C GLU A 42 -5.46 5.51 25.93
N VAL A 43 -4.48 6.39 25.70
CA VAL A 43 -3.45 6.67 26.71
C VAL A 43 -4.08 7.10 28.04
N LYS A 44 -5.06 8.02 27.99
CA LYS A 44 -5.76 8.44 29.21
C LYS A 44 -6.49 7.27 29.85
N ALA A 45 -7.16 6.42 29.08
CA ALA A 45 -7.83 5.22 29.60
C ALA A 45 -6.85 4.28 30.32
N ILE A 46 -5.69 3.97 29.72
CA ILE A 46 -4.64 3.13 30.31
C ILE A 46 -4.13 3.72 31.63
N LEU A 47 -3.90 5.04 31.66
CA LEU A 47 -3.41 5.71 32.87
C LEU A 47 -4.46 5.77 33.98
N MET A 48 -5.74 5.92 33.63
CA MET A 48 -6.85 5.91 34.61
C MET A 48 -7.09 4.53 35.21
N GLN A 49 -6.73 3.46 34.50
CA GLN A 49 -6.72 2.09 35.02
C GLN A 49 -5.54 1.81 35.98
N GLN A 50 -4.68 2.80 36.25
CA GLN A 50 -3.57 2.71 37.21
C GLN A 50 -2.51 1.65 36.87
N HIS A 51 -2.45 1.17 35.62
CA HIS A 51 -1.50 0.16 35.17
C HIS A 51 -0.04 0.63 35.06
N VAL A 52 0.20 1.96 35.12
CA VAL A 52 1.51 2.57 34.89
C VAL A 52 2.05 3.18 36.18
N LYS A 53 3.21 2.69 36.64
CA LYS A 53 3.93 3.22 37.80
C LYS A 53 5.24 3.88 37.35
N VAL A 54 5.48 5.11 37.78
CA VAL A 54 6.77 5.80 37.61
C VAL A 54 7.45 5.86 38.98
N ASP A 55 8.66 5.33 39.07
CA ASP A 55 9.43 5.17 40.31
C ASP A 55 8.64 4.46 41.43
N GLY A 56 7.89 3.41 41.06
CA GLY A 56 7.03 2.66 41.99
C GLY A 56 5.72 3.36 42.39
N LYS A 57 5.47 4.60 41.95
CA LYS A 57 4.22 5.33 42.23
C LYS A 57 3.32 5.37 41.00
N VAL A 58 2.03 5.06 41.19
CA VAL A 58 1.02 5.16 40.12
C VAL A 58 0.95 6.60 39.60
N ARG A 59 0.96 6.78 38.28
CA ARG A 59 0.79 8.08 37.63
C ARG A 59 -0.37 8.05 36.67
N THR A 60 -1.34 8.94 36.88
CA THR A 60 -2.54 9.07 36.05
C THR A 60 -2.46 10.24 35.07
N ASP A 61 -1.51 11.17 35.25
CA ASP A 61 -1.33 12.35 34.39
C ASP A 61 -0.67 11.97 33.05
N PRO A 62 -1.36 12.16 31.90
CA PRO A 62 -0.80 11.86 30.58
C PRO A 62 0.44 12.70 30.22
N THR A 63 0.52 13.93 30.74
CA THR A 63 1.63 14.85 30.47
C THR A 63 2.70 14.83 31.56
N PHE A 64 2.68 13.83 32.44
CA PHE A 64 3.67 13.70 33.51
C PHE A 64 5.10 13.66 32.95
N PRO A 65 6.02 14.53 33.45
CA PRO A 65 7.38 14.64 32.92
C PRO A 65 8.28 13.54 33.51
N ALA A 66 8.21 12.32 32.98
CA ALA A 66 9.22 11.29 33.25
C ALA A 66 10.55 11.68 32.60
N GLY A 67 11.69 11.31 33.17
CA GLY A 67 12.99 11.75 32.67
C GLY A 67 14.12 10.79 32.98
N PHE A 68 15.35 11.31 32.92
CA PHE A 68 16.55 10.49 33.05
C PHE A 68 16.58 9.71 34.37
N MET A 69 16.94 8.42 34.31
CA MET A 69 16.98 7.45 35.42
C MET A 69 15.64 7.04 36.03
N ASP A 70 14.51 7.61 35.57
CA ASP A 70 13.20 7.16 36.06
C ASP A 70 12.90 5.74 35.58
N VAL A 71 12.26 4.97 36.46
CA VAL A 71 11.79 3.61 36.19
C VAL A 71 10.29 3.66 35.89
N ILE A 72 9.89 3.15 34.72
CA ILE A 72 8.49 3.01 34.31
C ILE A 72 8.14 1.52 34.32
N SER A 73 7.24 1.13 35.21
CA SER A 73 6.77 -0.25 35.38
C SER A 73 5.34 -0.38 34.88
N LEU A 74 5.10 -1.41 34.06
CA LEU A 74 3.77 -1.80 33.57
C LEU A 74 3.42 -3.15 34.20
N GLU A 75 2.51 -3.13 35.18
CA GLU A 75 2.22 -4.33 35.99
C GLU A 75 1.46 -5.39 35.19
N ALA A 76 0.54 -4.97 34.33
CA ALA A 76 -0.26 -5.88 33.52
C ALA A 76 0.56 -6.69 32.50
N THR A 77 1.68 -6.13 32.01
CA THR A 77 2.56 -6.81 31.03
C THR A 77 3.84 -7.36 31.67
N ASN A 78 4.04 -7.14 32.98
CA ASN A 78 5.25 -7.49 33.72
C ASN A 78 6.54 -6.96 33.06
N GLU A 79 6.48 -5.74 32.52
CA GLU A 79 7.61 -5.08 31.87
C GLU A 79 8.09 -3.86 32.66
N HIS A 80 9.41 -3.75 32.81
CA HIS A 80 10.07 -2.61 33.45
C HIS A 80 11.00 -1.92 32.48
N PHE A 81 10.93 -0.59 32.47
CA PHE A 81 11.74 0.25 31.60
C PHE A 81 12.48 1.30 32.39
N ARG A 82 13.71 1.61 31.99
CA ARG A 82 14.43 2.80 32.45
C ARG A 82 14.60 3.79 31.31
N LEU A 83 14.34 5.05 31.60
CA LEU A 83 14.61 6.14 30.68
C LEU A 83 16.08 6.55 30.78
N ILE A 84 16.81 6.30 29.70
CA ILE A 84 18.24 6.60 29.59
C ILE A 84 18.54 7.19 28.20
N TYR A 85 19.64 7.94 28.06
CA TYR A 85 19.97 8.56 26.78
C TYR A 85 20.62 7.58 25.82
N ASP A 86 20.23 7.69 24.55
CA ASP A 86 20.93 7.14 23.40
C ASP A 86 22.03 8.11 22.94
N VAL A 87 23.02 7.60 22.20
CA VAL A 87 24.16 8.35 21.63
C VAL A 87 23.73 9.51 20.73
N LYS A 88 22.50 9.42 20.19
CA LYS A 88 21.87 10.47 19.37
C LYS A 88 21.14 11.54 20.20
N GLY A 89 21.24 11.49 21.53
CA GLY A 89 20.61 12.43 22.43
C GLY A 89 19.11 12.24 22.64
N ARG A 90 18.59 11.04 22.36
CA ARG A 90 17.16 10.70 22.51
C ARG A 90 16.96 9.88 23.78
N PHE A 91 15.80 9.95 24.41
CA PHE A 91 15.42 8.95 25.40
C PHE A 91 15.22 7.58 24.72
N ALA A 92 16.08 6.64 25.09
CA ALA A 92 15.92 5.22 24.82
C ALA A 92 15.01 4.60 25.88
N VAL A 93 14.12 3.72 25.42
CA VAL A 93 13.28 2.91 26.30
C VAL A 93 14.03 1.60 26.53
N HIS A 94 14.82 1.56 27.61
CA HIS A 94 15.65 0.40 27.91
C HIS A 94 14.89 -0.55 28.83
N ARG A 95 14.68 -1.81 28.38
CA ARG A 95 14.08 -2.86 29.21
C ARG A 95 15.07 -3.29 30.29
N ILE A 96 14.60 -3.38 31.53
CA ILE A 96 15.40 -3.75 32.70
C ILE A 96 14.73 -4.91 33.46
N SER A 97 15.48 -5.59 34.31
CA SER A 97 14.95 -6.63 35.21
C SER A 97 14.16 -6.02 36.38
N ALA A 98 13.33 -6.82 37.04
CA ALA A 98 12.57 -6.40 38.22
C ALA A 98 13.50 -6.01 39.40
N GLU A 99 14.64 -6.68 39.55
CA GLU A 99 15.65 -6.34 40.57
C GLU A 99 16.27 -4.96 40.32
N GLU A 100 16.62 -4.66 39.07
CA GLU A 100 17.17 -3.36 38.71
C GLU A 100 16.11 -2.25 38.79
N ALA A 101 14.84 -2.59 38.57
CA ALA A 101 13.71 -1.68 38.70
C ALA A 101 13.43 -1.26 40.15
N ALA A 102 14.01 -1.93 41.15
CA ALA A 102 13.84 -1.58 42.56
C ALA A 102 14.65 -0.34 42.99
N TYR A 103 15.65 0.07 42.20
CA TYR A 103 16.50 1.22 42.53
C TYR A 103 16.71 2.16 41.34
N LYS A 104 17.25 3.35 41.63
CA LYS A 104 17.78 4.24 40.60
C LYS A 104 18.97 5.06 41.08
N LEU A 105 19.69 5.65 40.14
CA LEU A 105 20.80 6.56 40.42
C LEU A 105 20.33 8.01 40.38
N GLY A 106 20.82 8.84 41.31
CA GLY A 106 20.53 10.26 41.38
C GLY A 106 21.79 11.09 41.56
N LYS A 107 22.08 11.99 40.62
CA LYS A 107 23.17 12.96 40.80
C LYS A 107 22.79 14.01 41.83
N VAL A 108 23.66 14.24 42.81
CA VAL A 108 23.51 15.26 43.84
C VAL A 108 23.79 16.64 43.24
N LYS A 109 22.79 17.52 43.28
CA LYS A 109 22.85 18.90 42.78
C LYS A 109 23.18 19.90 43.89
N LYS A 110 22.69 19.66 45.10
CA LYS A 110 22.90 20.54 46.25
C LYS A 110 23.03 19.70 47.52
N VAL A 111 23.95 20.11 48.40
CA VAL A 111 24.08 19.59 49.76
C VAL A 111 23.97 20.81 50.67
N GLN A 112 23.02 20.81 51.60
CA GLN A 112 22.76 21.98 52.44
C GLN A 112 22.29 21.58 53.84
N LEU A 113 22.54 22.44 54.82
CA LEU A 113 21.98 22.35 56.15
C LEU A 113 20.60 23.02 56.17
N GLY A 114 19.57 22.26 56.53
CA GLY A 114 18.20 22.74 56.65
C GLY A 114 17.90 23.41 57.98
N LYS A 115 16.64 23.81 58.15
CA LYS A 115 16.14 24.31 59.43
C LYS A 115 16.36 23.25 60.52
N ARG A 116 16.70 23.70 61.73
CA ARG A 116 17.04 22.84 62.89
C ARG A 116 18.32 22.00 62.69
N GLY A 117 19.24 22.43 61.83
CA GLY A 117 20.54 21.79 61.67
C GLY A 117 20.51 20.43 60.97
N VAL A 118 19.40 20.06 60.31
CA VAL A 118 19.27 18.76 59.62
C VAL A 118 19.90 18.85 58.22
N PRO A 119 20.95 18.07 57.91
CA PRO A 119 21.53 18.06 56.56
C PRO A 119 20.61 17.35 55.58
N TYR A 120 20.59 17.83 54.33
CA TYR A 120 19.87 17.20 53.24
C TYR A 120 20.62 17.33 51.91
N VAL A 121 20.40 16.36 51.02
CA VAL A 121 20.83 16.43 49.62
C VAL A 121 19.63 16.57 48.70
N VAL A 122 19.83 17.31 47.61
CA VAL A 122 18.85 17.43 46.51
C VAL A 122 19.44 16.78 45.27
N THR A 123 18.67 15.89 44.67
CA THR A 123 19.05 15.13 43.48
C THR A 123 18.54 15.79 42.19
N HIS A 124 19.03 15.34 41.04
CA HIS A 124 18.68 15.91 39.73
C HIS A 124 17.20 15.80 39.35
N ASP A 125 16.50 14.77 39.85
CA ASP A 125 15.07 14.52 39.70
C ASP A 125 14.24 15.21 40.81
N GLY A 126 14.86 16.12 41.56
CA GLY A 126 14.17 16.97 42.54
C GLY A 126 13.81 16.27 43.86
N ARG A 127 14.37 15.09 44.17
CA ARG A 127 14.17 14.46 45.48
C ARG A 127 15.09 15.09 46.53
N THR A 128 14.51 15.39 47.68
CA THR A 128 15.21 15.88 48.88
C THR A 128 15.38 14.73 49.88
N LEU A 129 16.61 14.27 50.08
CA LEU A 129 16.94 13.17 50.98
C LEU A 129 17.60 13.73 52.24
N ARG A 130 16.97 13.48 53.39
CA ARG A 130 17.43 13.96 54.70
C ARG A 130 18.43 12.98 55.32
N TYR A 131 19.31 13.50 56.17
CA TYR A 131 20.36 12.72 56.85
C TYR A 131 21.25 11.93 55.87
N PRO A 132 21.84 12.59 54.86
CA PRO A 132 22.81 11.95 53.98
C PRO A 132 24.12 11.65 54.72
N ASP A 133 24.89 10.70 54.20
CA ASP A 133 26.27 10.47 54.65
C ASP A 133 27.12 11.76 54.47
N PRO A 134 27.91 12.18 55.48
CA PRO A 134 28.75 13.38 55.40
C PRO A 134 29.76 13.42 54.24
N LEU A 135 30.13 12.24 53.72
CA LEU A 135 31.08 12.08 52.62
C LEU A 135 30.47 12.41 51.25
N ILE A 136 29.14 12.48 51.13
CA ILE A 136 28.44 12.82 49.89
C ILE A 136 28.58 14.33 49.62
N LYS A 137 29.13 14.67 48.45
CA LYS A 137 29.33 16.04 47.98
C LYS A 137 28.53 16.33 46.71
N VAL A 138 28.57 17.58 46.27
CA VAL A 138 27.92 18.01 45.02
C VAL A 138 28.61 17.33 43.83
N ASN A 139 27.81 16.88 42.86
CA ASN A 139 28.18 16.08 41.68
C ASN A 139 28.41 14.58 41.91
N ASP A 140 28.45 14.12 43.17
CA ASP A 140 28.40 12.70 43.46
C ASP A 140 27.06 12.09 43.02
N THR A 141 27.02 10.78 42.85
CA THR A 141 25.80 10.05 42.50
C THR A 141 25.42 9.11 43.62
N VAL A 142 24.15 9.15 44.04
CA VAL A 142 23.60 8.29 45.07
C VAL A 142 22.72 7.19 44.45
N LYS A 143 22.78 5.98 45.00
CA LYS A 143 21.90 4.87 44.67
C LYS A 143 20.71 4.89 45.62
N ILE A 144 19.52 5.15 45.08
CA ILE A 144 18.28 5.33 45.84
C ILE A 144 17.43 4.08 45.67
N ASP A 145 17.02 3.48 46.79
CA ASP A 145 15.99 2.45 46.81
C ASP A 145 14.62 3.12 46.61
N LEU A 146 13.86 2.65 45.62
CA LEU A 146 12.58 3.24 45.25
C LEU A 146 11.46 2.90 46.24
N ALA A 147 11.55 1.78 46.97
CA ALA A 147 10.54 1.38 47.96
C ALA A 147 10.67 2.22 49.24
N THR A 148 11.89 2.33 49.78
CA THR A 148 12.13 3.06 51.03
C THR A 148 12.43 4.54 50.82
N GLY A 149 12.86 4.94 49.62
CA GLY A 149 13.33 6.28 49.33
C GLY A 149 14.68 6.63 49.99
N LYS A 150 15.38 5.66 50.56
CA LYS A 150 16.67 5.86 51.26
C LYS A 150 17.86 5.69 50.31
N ILE A 151 18.99 6.28 50.70
CA ILE A 151 20.28 6.09 50.02
C ILE A 151 20.84 4.74 50.48
N SER A 152 21.18 3.87 49.53
CA SER A 152 21.78 2.55 49.78
C SER A 152 23.30 2.57 49.63
N ASP A 153 23.79 3.29 48.63
CA ASP A 153 25.22 3.42 48.31
C ASP A 153 25.45 4.76 47.56
N TYR A 154 26.70 5.21 47.44
CA TYR A 154 27.05 6.42 46.69
C TYR A 154 28.40 6.31 45.98
N ILE A 155 28.54 7.04 44.88
CA ILE A 155 29.74 7.07 44.04
C ILE A 155 30.26 8.50 44.00
N LYS A 156 31.53 8.69 44.38
CA LYS A 156 32.20 9.99 44.33
C LYS A 156 32.51 10.42 42.91
N PHE A 157 32.43 11.71 42.65
CA PHE A 157 32.90 12.34 41.42
C PHE A 157 34.43 12.49 41.47
N ASP A 158 35.15 11.59 40.82
CA ASP A 158 36.62 11.58 40.81
C ASP A 158 37.18 11.04 39.48
N HIS A 159 38.49 11.13 39.29
CA HIS A 159 39.20 10.55 38.16
C HIS A 159 39.01 9.03 38.11
N GLY A 160 38.94 8.47 36.90
CA GLY A 160 38.78 7.03 36.70
C GLY A 160 37.34 6.50 36.86
N ARG A 161 36.36 7.36 37.18
CA ARG A 161 34.95 6.95 37.31
C ARG A 161 34.24 6.90 35.96
N LEU A 162 33.30 5.95 35.84
CA LEU A 162 32.48 5.80 34.64
C LEU A 162 31.33 6.80 34.66
N VAL A 163 31.20 7.56 33.57
CA VAL A 163 30.23 8.65 33.46
C VAL A 163 29.42 8.56 32.17
N MET A 164 28.17 9.04 32.24
CA MET A 164 27.32 9.32 31.10
C MET A 164 27.12 10.83 30.96
N VAL A 165 27.16 11.32 29.72
CA VAL A 165 26.87 12.72 29.42
C VAL A 165 25.35 12.93 29.31
N THR A 166 24.82 13.87 30.08
CA THR A 166 23.38 14.20 30.17
C THR A 166 23.01 15.52 29.49
N GLY A 167 23.94 16.18 28.77
CA GLY A 167 23.64 17.41 28.04
C GLY A 167 24.71 17.85 27.04
N GLY A 168 24.35 18.74 26.12
CA GLY A 168 25.25 19.29 25.10
C GLY A 168 25.45 18.37 23.88
N ARG A 169 26.45 18.67 23.04
CA ARG A 169 26.72 17.95 21.77
C ARG A 169 27.14 16.48 21.95
N ASN A 170 27.65 16.14 23.12
CA ASN A 170 28.10 14.79 23.48
C ASN A 170 27.06 13.99 24.29
N LEU A 171 25.79 14.45 24.33
CA LEU A 171 24.70 13.80 25.06
C LEU A 171 24.56 12.30 24.72
N GLY A 172 24.45 11.46 25.75
CA GLY A 172 24.30 10.00 25.62
C GLY A 172 25.61 9.23 25.45
N ARG A 173 26.76 9.92 25.35
CA ARG A 173 28.06 9.25 25.35
C ARG A 173 28.43 8.76 26.75
N VAL A 174 29.15 7.64 26.80
CA VAL A 174 29.65 7.04 28.05
C VAL A 174 31.17 6.92 27.96
N GLY A 175 31.86 7.21 29.06
CA GLY A 175 33.32 7.11 29.14
C GLY A 175 33.84 7.32 30.56
N ILE A 176 35.15 7.40 30.70
CA ILE A 176 35.86 7.54 31.98
C ILE A 176 36.37 8.97 32.11
N ILE A 177 36.27 9.56 33.31
CA ILE A 177 36.88 10.86 33.60
C ILE A 177 38.41 10.73 33.59
N VAL A 178 39.07 11.44 32.67
CA VAL A 178 40.53 11.51 32.58
C VAL A 178 41.04 12.70 33.39
N HIS A 179 40.53 13.89 33.08
CA HIS A 179 40.97 15.13 33.69
C HIS A 179 39.80 16.09 33.95
N THR A 180 39.85 16.82 35.06
CA THR A 180 38.88 17.88 35.38
C THR A 180 39.62 19.20 35.42
N GLU A 181 39.35 20.06 34.45
CA GLU A 181 39.90 21.39 34.35
C GLU A 181 38.99 22.37 35.11
N ARG A 182 39.54 22.99 36.16
CA ARG A 182 38.81 23.93 37.00
C ARG A 182 39.12 25.36 36.58
N HIS A 183 38.06 26.13 36.34
CA HIS A 183 38.18 27.55 36.02
C HIS A 183 37.52 28.38 37.11
N ASN A 184 38.33 29.08 37.91
CA ASN A 184 37.82 29.97 38.95
C ASN A 184 36.98 31.09 38.32
N GLY A 185 35.69 31.15 38.64
CA GLY A 185 34.74 32.11 38.06
C GLY A 185 34.19 31.72 36.68
N GLY A 186 34.67 30.61 36.10
CA GLY A 186 34.24 30.09 34.80
C GLY A 186 33.43 28.79 34.91
N PHE A 187 33.28 28.11 33.78
CA PHE A 187 32.64 26.80 33.73
C PHE A 187 33.69 25.69 33.76
N ASP A 188 33.66 24.84 34.78
CA ASP A 188 34.56 23.68 34.86
C ASP A 188 34.31 22.70 33.70
N LEU A 189 35.41 22.21 33.13
CA LEU A 189 35.43 21.28 32.00
C LEU A 189 35.92 19.91 32.46
N VAL A 190 35.36 18.86 31.85
CA VAL A 190 35.69 17.48 32.16
C VAL A 190 36.07 16.77 30.86
N HIS A 191 37.29 16.24 30.82
CA HIS A 191 37.82 15.41 29.75
C HIS A 191 37.42 13.97 30.00
N ILE A 192 36.72 13.39 29.04
CA ILE A 192 36.16 12.04 29.11
C ILE A 192 36.72 11.22 27.96
N LYS A 193 37.14 9.98 28.25
CA LYS A 193 37.62 9.01 27.27
C LYS A 193 36.67 7.83 27.16
N ASP A 194 36.20 7.52 25.97
CA ASP A 194 35.37 6.33 25.75
C ASP A 194 36.20 5.04 25.66
N SER A 195 35.53 3.90 25.57
CA SER A 195 36.19 2.59 25.50
C SER A 195 36.93 2.34 24.19
N LEU A 196 36.70 3.14 23.14
CA LEU A 196 37.45 3.09 21.88
C LEU A 196 38.66 4.03 21.91
N GLY A 197 38.88 4.73 23.01
CA GLY A 197 39.98 5.66 23.18
C GLY A 197 39.72 7.06 22.64
N ASN A 198 38.50 7.37 22.17
CA ASN A 198 38.18 8.73 21.72
C ASN A 198 37.97 9.64 22.92
N GLU A 199 38.60 10.81 22.88
CA GLU A 199 38.51 11.81 23.94
C GLU A 199 37.57 12.96 23.55
N PHE A 200 36.81 13.45 24.51
CA PHE A 200 35.89 14.56 24.31
C PHE A 200 35.67 15.33 25.60
N VAL A 201 35.30 16.60 25.46
CA VAL A 201 35.15 17.54 26.59
C VAL A 201 33.69 17.93 26.76
N THR A 202 33.25 18.05 28.01
CA THR A 202 31.94 18.60 28.37
C THR A 202 32.02 19.44 29.64
N ARG A 203 31.03 20.31 29.88
CA ARG A 203 30.91 21.02 31.15
C ARG A 203 30.59 20.04 32.29
N MET A 204 31.13 20.29 33.48
CA MET A 204 30.91 19.47 34.68
C MET A 204 29.42 19.26 35.01
N THR A 205 28.57 20.24 34.68
CA THR A 205 27.12 20.16 34.88
C THR A 205 26.46 19.02 34.10
N ASN A 206 27.01 18.66 32.94
CA ASN A 206 26.51 17.65 32.00
C ASN A 206 27.07 16.24 32.26
N VAL A 207 27.93 16.06 33.27
CA VAL A 207 28.54 14.76 33.59
C VAL A 207 27.73 14.07 34.69
N PHE A 208 27.35 12.82 34.49
CA PHE A 208 26.63 12.01 35.47
C PHE A 208 27.40 10.72 35.75
N VAL A 209 27.75 10.46 37.01
CA VAL A 209 28.52 9.26 37.39
C VAL A 209 27.60 8.06 37.44
N ILE A 210 27.96 6.99 36.74
CA ILE A 210 27.13 5.78 36.62
C ILE A 210 27.83 4.51 37.13
N GLY A 211 29.13 4.57 37.46
CA GLY A 211 29.87 3.40 37.93
C GLY A 211 31.20 3.75 38.59
N ALA A 212 31.66 2.87 39.48
CA ALA A 212 32.89 3.03 40.23
C ALA A 212 34.15 2.70 39.40
N GLU A 213 34.07 1.70 38.51
CA GLU A 213 35.19 1.20 37.72
C GLU A 213 34.90 1.29 36.21
N ALA A 214 35.96 1.29 35.42
CA ALA A 214 35.89 1.15 33.97
C ALA A 214 35.14 -0.15 33.59
N GLY A 215 34.08 -0.03 32.79
CA GLY A 215 33.35 -1.18 32.25
C GLY A 215 32.29 -1.81 33.17
N LYS A 216 32.17 -1.40 34.43
CA LYS A 216 31.13 -1.86 35.38
C LYS A 216 30.15 -0.72 35.74
N PRO A 217 29.14 -0.44 34.91
CA PRO A 217 28.08 0.50 35.28
C PRO A 217 27.17 -0.12 36.35
N TYR A 218 26.66 0.71 37.26
CA TYR A 218 25.65 0.31 38.26
C TYR A 218 24.25 0.16 37.64
N VAL A 219 24.09 0.50 36.36
CA VAL A 219 22.85 0.37 35.61
C VAL A 219 23.12 -0.22 34.23
N SER A 220 22.17 -0.99 33.70
CA SER A 220 22.21 -1.53 32.35
C SER A 220 22.22 -0.40 31.31
N LEU A 221 23.10 -0.54 30.32
CA LEU A 221 23.29 0.45 29.26
C LEU A 221 22.57 0.03 27.97
N PRO A 222 22.03 0.98 27.19
CA PRO A 222 21.45 0.71 25.88
C PRO A 222 22.42 0.06 24.89
N LYS A 223 21.85 -0.52 23.83
CA LYS A 223 22.61 -1.06 22.69
C LYS A 223 23.62 -0.03 22.19
N GLY A 224 24.89 -0.43 22.10
CA GLY A 224 26.01 0.45 21.71
C GLY A 224 26.79 1.07 22.88
N LYS A 225 26.39 0.82 24.15
CA LYS A 225 27.15 1.19 25.37
C LYS A 225 27.61 2.66 25.42
N GLY A 226 26.88 3.58 24.78
CA GLY A 226 27.24 4.99 24.75
C GLY A 226 28.41 5.36 23.83
N ILE A 227 28.79 4.50 22.89
CA ILE A 227 29.87 4.75 21.94
C ILE A 227 29.34 5.51 20.72
N LYS A 228 29.98 6.63 20.38
CA LYS A 228 29.63 7.42 19.20
C LYS A 228 30.44 6.99 18.00
N LEU A 229 29.78 6.27 17.10
CA LEU A 229 30.32 5.92 15.80
C LEU A 229 30.36 7.14 14.88
N SER A 230 31.31 7.14 13.94
CA SER A 230 31.30 8.06 12.81
C SER A 230 30.12 7.74 11.87
N ILE A 231 29.78 8.69 10.99
CA ILE A 231 28.69 8.48 10.01
C ILE A 231 29.03 7.29 9.09
N SER A 232 30.30 7.17 8.68
CA SER A 232 30.80 6.07 7.87
C SER A 232 30.69 4.73 8.61
N GLU A 233 31.17 4.65 9.85
CA GLU A 233 31.08 3.44 10.67
C GLU A 233 29.63 3.02 10.94
N GLU A 234 28.72 3.97 11.18
CA GLU A 234 27.31 3.66 11.38
C GLU A 234 26.66 3.14 10.08
N ARG A 235 27.02 3.70 8.92
CA ARG A 235 26.57 3.22 7.60
C ARG A 235 27.06 1.78 7.36
N ASP A 236 28.35 1.54 7.54
CA ASP A 236 28.97 0.25 7.23
C ASP A 236 28.45 -0.84 8.19
N ARG A 237 28.30 -0.53 9.49
CA ARG A 237 27.68 -1.45 10.46
C ARG A 237 26.22 -1.74 10.13
N ARG A 238 25.45 -0.76 9.64
CA ARG A 238 24.05 -0.97 9.24
C ARG A 238 23.94 -1.90 8.04
N ARG A 239 24.81 -1.72 7.04
CA ARG A 239 24.90 -2.58 5.84
C ARG A 239 25.34 -4.00 6.19
N ALA A 240 26.23 -4.17 7.16
CA ALA A 240 26.63 -5.49 7.63
C ALA A 240 25.54 -6.20 8.46
N GLN A 241 24.76 -5.47 9.28
CA GLN A 241 23.71 -6.06 10.15
C GLN A 241 22.38 -6.31 9.44
N HIS A 242 21.96 -5.37 8.60
CA HIS A 242 20.83 -5.61 7.72
C HIS A 242 21.43 -6.27 6.50
N GLY A 243 21.47 -7.61 6.48
CA GLY A 243 21.71 -8.34 5.24
C GLY A 243 20.95 -7.62 4.13
N PRO A 244 21.62 -7.31 3.03
CA PRO A 244 21.43 -6.04 2.36
C PRO A 244 19.96 -5.91 1.96
N PHE A 245 19.28 -4.88 2.49
CA PHE A 245 17.96 -4.47 2.03
C PHE A 245 18.17 -3.82 0.67
N VAL A 246 18.44 -4.68 -0.31
CA VAL A 246 18.61 -4.35 -1.71
C VAL A 246 17.20 -4.24 -2.27
N LEU A 247 16.65 -3.03 -2.28
CA LEU A 247 16.01 -2.60 -3.52
C LEU A 247 17.09 -2.76 -4.59
N HIS A 248 16.85 -3.64 -5.56
CA HIS A 248 17.76 -4.01 -6.66
C HIS A 248 19.00 -3.14 -6.82
N ALA A 249 20.15 -3.82 -6.89
CA ALA A 249 21.51 -3.30 -7.00
C ALA A 249 22.28 -3.25 -5.68
N ASP A 250 23.06 -4.31 -5.40
CA ASP A 250 24.29 -4.13 -4.63
C ASP A 250 25.32 -3.43 -5.56
N VAL A 251 25.16 -2.12 -5.74
CA VAL A 251 26.06 -1.29 -6.56
C VAL A 251 27.49 -1.34 -6.00
N GLU A 252 27.65 -1.56 -4.70
CA GLU A 252 28.95 -1.56 -4.03
C GLU A 252 29.73 -2.86 -4.27
N HIS A 253 29.07 -4.02 -4.38
CA HIS A 253 29.72 -5.24 -4.88
C HIS A 253 30.15 -5.11 -6.35
N PHE A 254 29.39 -4.37 -7.17
CA PHE A 254 29.74 -4.15 -8.57
C PHE A 254 30.97 -3.25 -8.72
N GLU A 255 31.15 -2.24 -7.86
CA GLU A 255 32.35 -1.40 -7.83
C GLU A 255 33.61 -2.16 -7.35
N TYR A 256 33.47 -3.11 -6.41
CA TYR A 256 34.60 -3.93 -5.95
C TYR A 256 35.23 -4.77 -7.07
N ILE A 257 34.44 -5.19 -8.07
CA ILE A 257 34.91 -5.98 -9.21
C ILE A 257 35.71 -5.11 -10.20
N ARG A 258 35.32 -3.85 -10.43
CA ARG A 258 36.05 -2.92 -11.32
C ARG A 258 37.46 -2.54 -10.83
N GLY A 259 37.76 -2.76 -9.55
CA GLY A 259 39.05 -2.43 -8.95
C GLY A 259 40.17 -3.46 -9.17
N LYS A 260 39.89 -4.59 -9.83
CA LYS A 260 40.90 -5.65 -10.09
C LYS A 260 41.31 -5.67 -11.56
N THR A 261 42.62 -5.78 -11.81
CA THR A 261 43.23 -5.85 -13.15
C THR A 261 42.77 -7.10 -13.91
N PRO A 262 42.62 -7.03 -15.25
CA PRO A 262 42.04 -8.10 -16.04
C PRO A 262 43.09 -9.20 -16.30
N GLU A 263 43.00 -10.30 -15.56
CA GLU A 263 43.51 -11.61 -15.99
C GLU A 263 42.30 -12.45 -16.44
N GLU A 264 42.50 -13.33 -17.43
CA GLU A 264 41.46 -14.18 -18.06
C GLU A 264 40.66 -15.06 -17.05
N SER A 265 41.12 -15.17 -15.80
CA SER A 265 40.39 -15.76 -14.67
C SER A 265 39.28 -14.87 -14.08
N SER A 266 39.17 -13.61 -14.50
CA SER A 266 38.17 -12.65 -13.99
C SER A 266 36.78 -12.88 -14.58
N GLU A 267 36.67 -13.25 -15.86
CA GLU A 267 35.35 -13.36 -16.53
C GLU A 267 34.54 -14.54 -16.03
N SER A 268 35.14 -15.73 -15.92
CA SER A 268 34.46 -16.91 -15.37
C SER A 268 34.07 -16.72 -13.89
N TYR A 269 34.92 -16.04 -13.11
CA TYR A 269 34.60 -15.67 -11.73
C TYR A 269 33.43 -14.67 -11.67
N MET A 270 33.41 -13.66 -12.53
CA MET A 270 32.31 -12.71 -12.64
C MET A 270 31.00 -13.39 -13.03
N GLU A 271 31.03 -14.26 -14.05
CA GLU A 271 29.84 -14.98 -14.51
C GLU A 271 29.27 -15.90 -13.41
N SER A 272 30.13 -16.66 -12.72
CA SER A 272 29.70 -17.52 -11.62
C SER A 272 29.12 -16.72 -10.45
N HIS A 273 29.70 -15.56 -10.13
CA HIS A 273 29.21 -14.67 -9.08
C HIS A 273 27.88 -14.02 -9.47
N GLU A 274 27.74 -13.57 -10.72
CA GLU A 274 26.49 -13.02 -11.23
C GLU A 274 25.37 -14.06 -11.21
N GLN A 275 25.65 -15.31 -11.57
CA GLN A 275 24.68 -16.40 -11.49
C GLN A 275 24.26 -16.66 -10.03
N LEU A 276 25.19 -16.64 -9.08
CA LEU A 276 24.90 -16.84 -7.66
C LEU A 276 23.99 -15.72 -7.13
N VAL A 277 24.32 -14.46 -7.43
CA VAL A 277 23.50 -13.30 -7.04
C VAL A 277 22.12 -13.35 -7.71
N ALA A 278 22.04 -13.78 -8.98
CA ALA A 278 20.76 -13.92 -9.68
C ALA A 278 19.87 -14.95 -8.97
N LYS A 279 20.43 -16.11 -8.61
CA LYS A 279 19.70 -17.18 -7.89
C LYS A 279 19.23 -16.72 -6.52
N GLU A 280 20.06 -15.99 -5.78
CA GLU A 280 19.64 -15.44 -4.48
C GLU A 280 18.52 -14.40 -4.64
N CYS A 281 18.62 -13.53 -5.65
CA CYS A 281 17.62 -12.52 -5.95
C CYS A 281 16.29 -13.15 -6.40
N GLN A 282 16.35 -14.16 -7.26
CA GLN A 282 15.19 -14.96 -7.69
C GLN A 282 14.52 -15.64 -6.49
N LYS A 283 15.30 -16.27 -5.60
CA LYS A 283 14.78 -16.91 -4.39
C LYS A 283 14.02 -15.92 -3.51
N ARG A 284 14.57 -14.71 -3.30
CA ARG A 284 13.91 -13.68 -2.48
C ARG A 284 12.59 -13.20 -3.10
N TYR A 285 12.52 -13.01 -4.42
CA TYR A 285 11.25 -12.66 -5.06
C TYR A 285 10.24 -13.79 -4.99
N LEU A 286 10.70 -15.02 -5.20
CA LEU A 286 9.85 -16.20 -5.07
C LEU A 286 9.21 -16.28 -3.68
N GLU A 287 9.99 -16.07 -2.61
CA GLU A 287 9.48 -16.02 -1.23
C GLU A 287 8.43 -14.92 -1.05
N ILE A 288 8.67 -13.72 -1.59
CA ILE A 288 7.72 -12.60 -1.51
C ILE A 288 6.41 -12.94 -2.24
N PHE A 289 6.49 -13.45 -3.47
CA PHE A 289 5.29 -13.79 -4.24
C PHE A 289 4.50 -14.93 -3.60
N TYR A 290 5.18 -15.92 -3.03
CA TYR A 290 4.56 -16.99 -2.26
C TYR A 290 3.83 -16.46 -1.00
N ASP A 291 4.43 -15.54 -0.26
CA ASP A 291 3.77 -14.91 0.90
C ASP A 291 2.52 -14.12 0.49
N VAL A 292 2.59 -13.40 -0.64
CA VAL A 292 1.44 -12.64 -1.17
C VAL A 292 0.33 -13.59 -1.63
N GLU A 293 0.67 -14.70 -2.28
CA GLU A 293 -0.27 -15.75 -2.67
C GLU A 293 -1.05 -16.29 -1.46
N LYS A 294 -0.39 -16.55 -0.33
CA LYS A 294 -1.07 -16.95 0.91
C LYS A 294 -1.99 -15.88 1.48
N LEU A 295 -1.68 -14.60 1.30
CA LEU A 295 -2.57 -13.50 1.67
C LEU A 295 -3.81 -13.41 0.77
N ILE A 296 -3.68 -13.79 -0.51
CA ILE A 296 -4.79 -13.87 -1.46
C ILE A 296 -5.70 -15.04 -1.11
N GLU A 297 -5.16 -16.24 -0.91
CA GLU A 297 -5.91 -17.43 -0.46
C GLU A 297 -6.70 -17.14 0.83
N HIS A 298 -6.05 -16.52 1.82
CA HIS A 298 -6.73 -16.11 3.05
C HIS A 298 -7.83 -15.07 2.79
N THR A 299 -7.69 -14.22 1.77
CA THR A 299 -8.74 -13.24 1.42
C THR A 299 -9.94 -13.93 0.79
N ILE A 300 -9.73 -14.89 -0.12
CA ILE A 300 -10.79 -15.71 -0.71
C ILE A 300 -11.57 -16.44 0.39
N PHE A 301 -10.85 -17.09 1.31
CA PHE A 301 -11.46 -17.80 2.44
C PHE A 301 -12.34 -16.90 3.32
N ILE A 302 -11.88 -15.69 3.64
CA ILE A 302 -12.67 -14.73 4.43
C ILE A 302 -13.91 -14.25 3.66
N ASP A 303 -13.82 -14.09 2.34
CA ASP A 303 -14.98 -13.75 1.51
C ASP A 303 -16.03 -14.84 1.50
N GLU A 304 -15.62 -16.10 1.37
CA GLU A 304 -16.53 -17.25 1.46
C GLU A 304 -17.22 -17.34 2.83
N LEU A 305 -16.49 -17.05 3.92
CA LEU A 305 -17.07 -17.00 5.27
C LEU A 305 -18.08 -15.86 5.43
N ASN A 306 -17.77 -14.68 4.88
CA ASN A 306 -18.66 -13.52 4.92
C ASN A 306 -19.93 -13.75 4.09
N ASP A 307 -19.83 -14.45 2.95
CA ASP A 307 -20.98 -14.82 2.12
C ASP A 307 -21.92 -15.78 2.87
N GLN A 308 -21.38 -16.66 3.73
CA GLN A 308 -22.17 -17.57 4.57
C GLN A 308 -22.80 -16.90 5.79
N ASN A 309 -22.18 -15.85 6.34
CA ASN A 309 -22.64 -15.14 7.54
C ASN A 309 -22.66 -13.62 7.32
N PRO A 310 -23.72 -13.07 6.69
CA PRO A 310 -23.79 -11.65 6.33
C PRO A 310 -23.70 -10.68 7.52
N ASP A 311 -24.12 -11.13 8.71
CA ASP A 311 -24.18 -10.31 9.93
C ASP A 311 -22.82 -10.06 10.58
N SER A 312 -21.77 -10.80 10.20
CA SER A 312 -20.41 -10.68 10.76
C SER A 312 -19.37 -10.50 9.66
N GLN A 313 -19.12 -9.25 9.27
CA GLN A 313 -18.15 -8.94 8.23
C GLN A 313 -16.72 -8.87 8.77
N SER A 314 -15.96 -9.94 8.58
CA SER A 314 -14.53 -9.99 8.88
C SER A 314 -13.70 -9.43 7.72
N ARG A 315 -12.62 -8.70 8.03
CA ARG A 315 -11.69 -8.15 7.02
C ARG A 315 -10.38 -8.91 6.98
N SER A 316 -9.99 -9.37 5.79
CA SER A 316 -8.71 -10.05 5.56
C SER A 316 -7.51 -9.15 5.87
N ARG A 317 -6.34 -9.75 6.15
CA ARG A 317 -5.10 -9.01 6.37
C ARG A 317 -4.69 -8.20 5.15
N LEU A 318 -4.88 -8.76 3.95
CA LEU A 318 -4.55 -8.08 2.70
C LEU A 318 -5.40 -6.83 2.50
N ARG A 319 -6.71 -6.87 2.79
CA ARG A 319 -7.57 -5.67 2.75
C ARG A 319 -7.28 -4.65 3.85
N LYS A 320 -6.63 -5.04 4.96
CA LYS A 320 -6.13 -4.07 5.94
C LYS A 320 -4.90 -3.32 5.43
N LEU A 321 -4.08 -3.96 4.58
CA LEU A 321 -2.92 -3.35 3.94
C LEU A 321 -3.33 -2.53 2.70
N VAL A 322 -4.28 -3.03 1.92
CA VAL A 322 -4.79 -2.42 0.68
C VAL A 322 -6.32 -2.33 0.75
N PRO A 323 -6.89 -1.25 1.32
CA PRO A 323 -8.34 -1.12 1.51
C PRO A 323 -9.16 -1.05 0.22
N SER A 324 -8.55 -0.66 -0.90
CA SER A 324 -9.19 -0.56 -2.23
C SER A 324 -9.25 -1.89 -2.99
N LEU A 325 -8.75 -2.97 -2.39
CA LEU A 325 -8.69 -4.28 -3.00
C LEU A 325 -10.08 -4.90 -3.16
N GLY A 326 -10.38 -5.36 -4.36
CA GLY A 326 -11.63 -6.03 -4.70
C GLY A 326 -11.72 -7.47 -4.18
N ARG A 327 -12.64 -8.23 -4.78
CA ARG A 327 -12.78 -9.67 -4.58
C ARG A 327 -11.87 -10.41 -5.56
N PHE A 328 -11.26 -11.51 -5.12
CA PHE A 328 -10.60 -12.45 -6.01
C PHE A 328 -11.58 -13.58 -6.35
N PHE A 329 -11.63 -13.97 -7.62
CA PHE A 329 -12.49 -15.08 -8.07
C PHE A 329 -11.72 -16.39 -8.19
N THR A 330 -10.39 -16.32 -8.25
CA THR A 330 -9.48 -17.46 -8.41
C THR A 330 -8.26 -17.26 -7.51
N SER A 331 -7.66 -18.36 -7.06
CA SER A 331 -6.33 -18.33 -6.45
C SER A 331 -5.29 -17.98 -7.52
N LEU A 332 -4.30 -17.17 -7.17
CA LEU A 332 -3.29 -16.68 -8.11
C LEU A 332 -1.92 -17.32 -7.80
N PRO A 333 -1.40 -18.22 -8.66
CA PRO A 333 -0.09 -18.84 -8.47
C PRO A 333 1.05 -17.86 -8.82
N LEU A 334 1.26 -16.88 -7.93
CA LEU A 334 2.19 -15.77 -8.17
C LEU A 334 3.64 -16.25 -8.19
N ALA A 335 3.97 -17.28 -7.41
CA ALA A 335 5.30 -17.85 -7.36
C ALA A 335 5.70 -18.46 -8.71
N ASP A 336 4.82 -19.28 -9.30
CA ASP A 336 5.07 -19.92 -10.59
C ASP A 336 5.05 -18.91 -11.74
N ALA A 337 4.11 -17.97 -11.71
CA ALA A 337 4.05 -16.89 -12.69
C ALA A 337 5.30 -16.00 -12.66
N PHE A 338 5.87 -15.76 -11.47
CA PHE A 338 7.14 -15.05 -11.35
C PHE A 338 8.28 -15.82 -12.01
N LEU A 339 8.38 -17.15 -11.83
CA LEU A 339 9.44 -17.93 -12.45
C LEU A 339 9.38 -17.87 -13.97
N LEU A 340 8.18 -17.96 -14.55
CA LEU A 340 7.98 -17.85 -16.00
C LEU A 340 8.35 -16.47 -16.54
N GLU A 341 7.88 -15.40 -15.89
CA GLU A 341 8.21 -14.04 -16.32
C GLU A 341 9.67 -13.67 -16.03
N ASP A 342 10.30 -14.27 -15.02
CA ASP A 342 11.73 -14.12 -14.75
C ASP A 342 12.58 -14.79 -15.83
N GLU A 343 12.15 -15.92 -16.38
CA GLU A 343 12.80 -16.55 -17.53
C GLU A 343 12.71 -15.65 -18.78
N ARG A 344 11.52 -15.09 -19.04
CA ARG A 344 11.26 -14.23 -20.21
C ARG A 344 11.93 -12.86 -20.12
N ARG A 345 11.91 -12.25 -18.93
CA ARG A 345 12.28 -10.84 -18.71
C ARG A 345 13.54 -10.65 -17.86
N ALA A 346 14.16 -11.75 -17.43
CA ALA A 346 15.41 -11.77 -16.68
C ALA A 346 15.38 -10.85 -15.45
N ILE A 347 14.27 -10.76 -14.73
CA ILE A 347 14.00 -9.80 -13.64
C ILE A 347 15.06 -9.90 -12.54
N SER A 348 15.35 -11.11 -12.07
CA SER A 348 16.32 -11.46 -11.03
C SER A 348 17.77 -11.29 -11.47
N LYS A 349 18.02 -11.32 -12.78
CA LYS A 349 19.35 -11.12 -13.37
C LYS A 349 19.70 -9.63 -13.45
N ARG A 350 18.72 -8.71 -13.40
CA ARG A 350 18.97 -7.27 -13.46
C ARG A 350 19.74 -6.80 -12.23
N ARG A 351 20.85 -6.11 -12.46
CA ARG A 351 21.70 -5.57 -11.39
C ARG A 351 21.41 -4.13 -11.05
N LEU A 352 21.00 -3.30 -12.01
CA LEU A 352 20.86 -1.85 -11.80
C LEU A 352 19.41 -1.37 -11.83
N VAL A 353 18.48 -2.25 -12.22
CA VAL A 353 17.08 -1.90 -12.50
C VAL A 353 16.19 -2.85 -11.71
N SER A 354 15.33 -2.29 -10.85
CA SER A 354 14.30 -3.04 -10.14
C SER A 354 13.12 -3.43 -11.06
N PRO A 355 12.31 -4.43 -10.67
CA PRO A 355 11.03 -4.73 -11.25
C PRO A 355 10.26 -3.45 -11.31
N SER A 356 9.90 -3.11 -12.53
CA SER A 356 9.02 -2.00 -12.82
C SER A 356 7.59 -2.37 -12.45
N PHE A 357 6.73 -1.36 -12.44
CA PHE A 357 5.29 -1.58 -12.42
C PHE A 357 4.83 -2.57 -13.51
N ASN A 358 5.45 -2.47 -14.69
CA ASN A 358 5.13 -3.34 -15.81
C ASN A 358 5.49 -4.81 -15.54
N ASP A 359 6.64 -5.08 -14.92
CA ASP A 359 7.04 -6.45 -14.58
C ASP A 359 6.04 -7.10 -13.62
N VAL A 360 5.61 -6.37 -12.58
CA VAL A 360 4.62 -6.88 -11.63
C VAL A 360 3.25 -7.07 -12.29
N ARG A 361 2.83 -6.16 -13.17
CA ARG A 361 1.60 -6.29 -13.96
C ARG A 361 1.60 -7.55 -14.83
N MET A 362 2.72 -7.85 -15.48
CA MET A 362 2.87 -9.04 -16.31
C MET A 362 2.82 -10.33 -15.47
N ILE A 363 3.51 -10.36 -14.32
CA ILE A 363 3.42 -11.49 -13.39
C ILE A 363 1.97 -11.73 -12.94
N LEU A 364 1.23 -10.67 -12.61
CA LEU A 364 -0.18 -10.78 -12.23
C LEU A 364 -1.06 -11.28 -13.38
N ASN A 365 -0.84 -10.81 -14.61
CA ASN A 365 -1.55 -11.30 -15.78
C ASN A 365 -1.25 -12.80 -16.00
N THR A 366 0.02 -13.19 -16.01
CA THR A 366 0.45 -14.58 -16.17
C THR A 366 -0.16 -15.47 -15.09
N ALA A 367 -0.14 -15.05 -13.82
CA ALA A 367 -0.78 -15.78 -12.73
C ALA A 367 -2.29 -15.93 -12.94
N GLN A 368 -2.97 -14.88 -13.41
CA GLN A 368 -4.40 -14.93 -13.69
C GLN A 368 -4.73 -15.89 -14.84
N ILE A 369 -3.90 -15.94 -15.89
CA ILE A 369 -4.04 -16.87 -17.01
C ILE A 369 -3.76 -18.30 -16.56
N MET A 370 -2.71 -18.54 -15.77
CA MET A 370 -2.40 -19.85 -15.18
C MET A 370 -3.54 -20.36 -14.28
N ALA A 371 -4.18 -19.47 -13.51
CA ALA A 371 -5.29 -19.81 -12.63
C ALA A 371 -6.56 -20.23 -13.38
N LEU A 372 -6.81 -19.64 -14.56
CA LEU A 372 -7.98 -19.92 -15.39
C LEU A 372 -7.79 -21.13 -16.32
N THR A 373 -6.55 -21.56 -16.49
CA THR A 373 -6.14 -22.68 -17.35
C THR A 373 -5.74 -23.89 -16.52
N ARG A 374 -5.48 -25.04 -17.18
CA ARG A 374 -5.48 -26.36 -16.51
C ARG A 374 -4.32 -26.59 -15.54
N LEU A 375 -3.30 -25.75 -15.54
CA LEU A 375 -2.07 -25.94 -14.76
C LEU A 375 -2.29 -25.95 -13.23
N HIS A 376 -3.45 -25.49 -12.73
CA HIS A 376 -3.81 -25.52 -11.29
C HIS A 376 -5.07 -26.33 -10.97
N LYS A 377 -5.37 -27.38 -11.75
CA LYS A 377 -6.51 -28.32 -11.55
C LYS A 377 -6.37 -29.28 -10.34
N ALA A 378 -5.87 -28.81 -9.21
CA ALA A 378 -5.85 -29.64 -8.00
C ALA A 378 -7.14 -29.53 -7.17
N GLN A 379 -7.96 -28.47 -7.30
CA GLN A 379 -9.03 -28.23 -6.31
C GLN A 379 -10.40 -27.71 -6.79
N GLN A 380 -10.61 -27.20 -8.01
CA GLN A 380 -11.94 -26.70 -8.43
C GLN A 380 -12.26 -27.01 -9.91
N ASP A 381 -13.49 -27.46 -10.17
CA ASP A 381 -14.06 -27.87 -11.47
C ASP A 381 -14.41 -26.69 -12.40
N GLN A 382 -13.70 -25.57 -12.28
CA GLN A 382 -13.99 -24.31 -12.99
C GLN A 382 -13.00 -24.12 -14.13
N SER A 383 -13.45 -24.23 -15.37
CA SER A 383 -12.66 -23.93 -16.57
C SER A 383 -13.10 -22.63 -17.20
N LEU A 384 -12.16 -21.89 -17.80
CA LEU A 384 -12.48 -20.72 -18.63
C LEU A 384 -13.53 -21.07 -19.70
N LYS A 385 -14.59 -20.25 -19.81
CA LYS A 385 -15.67 -20.39 -20.79
C LYS A 385 -15.87 -19.13 -21.62
N LEU A 386 -15.67 -17.95 -21.02
CA LEU A 386 -15.91 -16.65 -21.65
C LEU A 386 -14.64 -15.79 -21.61
N VAL A 387 -14.22 -15.29 -22.76
CA VAL A 387 -13.18 -14.27 -22.89
C VAL A 387 -13.82 -13.02 -23.48
N THR A 388 -13.69 -11.92 -22.76
CA THR A 388 -14.17 -10.61 -23.19
C THR A 388 -12.98 -9.69 -23.43
N PHE A 389 -13.10 -8.82 -24.42
CA PHE A 389 -12.06 -7.87 -24.80
C PHE A 389 -12.64 -6.47 -24.76
N ASP A 390 -11.87 -5.50 -24.28
CA ASP A 390 -12.11 -4.12 -24.71
C ASP A 390 -11.77 -3.95 -26.19
N GLY A 391 -12.38 -2.97 -26.84
CA GLY A 391 -12.14 -2.70 -28.26
C GLY A 391 -10.80 -1.99 -28.50
N ASP A 392 -10.80 -0.69 -28.25
CA ASP A 392 -9.66 0.20 -28.49
C ASP A 392 -8.48 -0.10 -27.55
N VAL A 393 -7.27 0.08 -28.06
CA VAL A 393 -5.98 -0.17 -27.37
C VAL A 393 -5.75 -1.65 -26.98
N THR A 394 -6.74 -2.50 -27.22
CA THR A 394 -6.77 -3.92 -26.85
C THR A 394 -6.74 -4.83 -28.07
N LEU A 395 -7.73 -4.74 -28.95
CA LEU A 395 -7.79 -5.54 -30.18
C LEU A 395 -7.09 -4.85 -31.34
N TYR A 396 -7.19 -3.53 -31.38
CA TYR A 396 -6.61 -2.66 -32.39
C TYR A 396 -6.20 -1.33 -31.74
N ASP A 397 -5.28 -0.59 -32.37
CA ASP A 397 -4.91 0.74 -31.88
C ASP A 397 -6.12 1.69 -31.87
N ASP A 398 -6.09 2.68 -30.97
CA ASP A 398 -7.15 3.68 -30.82
C ASP A 398 -7.60 4.26 -32.17
N GLY A 399 -8.92 4.19 -32.43
CA GLY A 399 -9.54 4.72 -33.64
C GLY A 399 -9.33 3.86 -34.91
N LYS A 400 -8.62 2.74 -34.85
CA LYS A 400 -8.43 1.82 -35.99
C LYS A 400 -9.46 0.69 -36.02
N SER A 401 -9.38 -0.13 -37.06
CA SER A 401 -10.18 -1.34 -37.24
C SER A 401 -9.28 -2.55 -37.37
N LEU A 402 -9.81 -3.71 -36.98
CA LEU A 402 -9.15 -5.00 -37.13
C LEU A 402 -9.06 -5.41 -38.59
N ARG A 403 -7.86 -5.76 -39.04
CA ARG A 403 -7.58 -6.30 -40.38
C ARG A 403 -7.39 -7.80 -40.30
N GLN A 404 -7.64 -8.50 -41.41
CA GLN A 404 -7.58 -9.96 -41.46
C GLN A 404 -6.18 -10.51 -41.20
N ASP A 405 -5.14 -9.75 -41.55
CA ASP A 405 -3.73 -10.06 -41.36
C ASP A 405 -3.20 -9.73 -39.96
N ASP A 406 -4.00 -9.10 -39.09
CA ASP A 406 -3.58 -8.78 -37.73
C ASP A 406 -3.38 -10.07 -36.92
N ALA A 407 -2.25 -10.15 -36.21
CA ALA A 407 -1.88 -11.33 -35.43
C ALA A 407 -2.97 -11.78 -34.45
N VAL A 408 -3.71 -10.81 -33.86
CA VAL A 408 -4.81 -11.05 -32.93
C VAL A 408 -5.91 -11.92 -33.54
N VAL A 409 -6.26 -11.74 -34.82
CA VAL A 409 -7.34 -12.49 -35.50
C VAL A 409 -7.10 -13.99 -35.41
N SER A 410 -5.89 -14.44 -35.75
CA SER A 410 -5.52 -15.86 -35.69
C SER A 410 -5.69 -16.48 -34.30
N ARG A 411 -5.43 -15.70 -33.24
CA ARG A 411 -5.59 -16.15 -31.84
C ARG A 411 -7.05 -16.17 -31.41
N LEU A 412 -7.85 -15.16 -31.81
CA LEU A 412 -9.30 -15.16 -31.55
C LEU A 412 -9.99 -16.36 -32.20
N VAL A 413 -9.61 -16.68 -33.44
CA VAL A 413 -10.07 -17.88 -34.13
C VAL A 413 -9.65 -19.14 -33.36
N LYS A 414 -8.42 -19.20 -32.85
CA LYS A 414 -7.97 -20.32 -32.04
C LYS A 414 -8.79 -20.48 -30.76
N LEU A 415 -9.12 -19.39 -30.05
CA LEU A 415 -10.00 -19.45 -28.87
C LEU A 415 -11.40 -19.98 -29.21
N LEU A 416 -11.99 -19.50 -30.30
CA LEU A 416 -13.31 -19.99 -30.77
C LEU A 416 -13.25 -21.47 -31.15
N SER A 417 -12.13 -21.94 -31.71
CA SER A 417 -11.94 -23.37 -32.05
C SER A 417 -11.88 -24.28 -30.81
N MET A 418 -11.63 -23.71 -29.63
CA MET A 418 -11.62 -24.40 -28.34
C MET A 418 -12.98 -24.35 -27.64
N ASP A 419 -14.04 -23.98 -28.37
CA ASP A 419 -15.42 -23.82 -27.89
C ASP A 419 -15.60 -22.76 -26.80
N LEU A 420 -14.68 -21.79 -26.71
CA LEU A 420 -14.82 -20.62 -25.84
C LEU A 420 -15.77 -19.59 -26.47
N PHE A 421 -16.50 -18.87 -25.61
CA PHE A 421 -17.22 -17.67 -26.00
C PHE A 421 -16.28 -16.47 -26.05
N VAL A 422 -16.36 -15.70 -27.12
CA VAL A 422 -15.53 -14.49 -27.32
C VAL A 422 -16.44 -13.30 -27.51
N ALA A 423 -16.28 -12.26 -26.69
CA ALA A 423 -17.07 -11.04 -26.81
C ALA A 423 -16.20 -9.77 -26.81
N VAL A 424 -16.59 -8.79 -27.61
CA VAL A 424 -16.01 -7.44 -27.56
C VAL A 424 -16.94 -6.53 -26.78
N VAL A 425 -16.49 -5.96 -25.66
CA VAL A 425 -17.24 -5.03 -24.82
C VAL A 425 -16.66 -3.64 -25.05
N THR A 426 -17.41 -2.76 -25.71
CA THR A 426 -16.90 -1.45 -26.15
C THR A 426 -17.79 -0.30 -25.68
N ALA A 427 -17.16 0.84 -25.41
CA ALA A 427 -17.82 2.12 -25.20
C ALA A 427 -18.61 2.60 -26.43
N ALA A 428 -18.22 2.19 -27.64
CA ALA A 428 -18.93 2.56 -28.85
C ALA A 428 -20.35 1.96 -28.83
N GLY A 429 -21.37 2.82 -28.95
CA GLY A 429 -22.76 2.43 -28.89
C GLY A 429 -23.55 2.82 -30.12
N TYR A 430 -24.02 1.85 -30.88
CA TYR A 430 -24.89 2.04 -32.04
C TYR A 430 -26.20 1.25 -31.85
N PRO A 431 -27.36 1.93 -31.76
CA PRO A 431 -28.63 1.27 -31.45
C PRO A 431 -29.18 0.46 -32.63
N GLY A 432 -29.85 -0.64 -32.31
CA GLY A 432 -30.62 -1.46 -33.25
C GLY A 432 -29.78 -2.15 -34.32
N GLN A 433 -30.46 -2.80 -35.28
CA GLN A 433 -29.78 -3.58 -36.33
C GLN A 433 -28.91 -2.71 -37.26
N SER A 434 -29.26 -1.44 -37.48
CA SER A 434 -28.43 -0.51 -38.27
C SER A 434 -27.08 -0.22 -37.62
N GLY A 435 -26.93 -0.46 -36.31
CA GLY A 435 -25.65 -0.37 -35.62
C GLY A 435 -24.65 -1.47 -36.00
N ALA A 436 -25.13 -2.61 -36.54
CA ALA A 436 -24.29 -3.75 -36.90
C ALA A 436 -23.22 -3.40 -37.93
N GLU A 437 -23.53 -2.54 -38.91
CA GLU A 437 -22.59 -2.10 -39.95
C GLU A 437 -21.38 -1.37 -39.36
N LYS A 438 -21.60 -0.52 -38.34
CA LYS A 438 -20.52 0.23 -37.69
C LYS A 438 -19.60 -0.66 -36.85
N TYR A 439 -20.15 -1.66 -36.16
CA TYR A 439 -19.31 -2.65 -35.48
C TYR A 439 -18.59 -3.55 -36.48
N TYR A 440 -19.22 -3.87 -37.61
CA TYR A 440 -18.58 -4.60 -38.70
C TYR A 440 -17.38 -3.85 -39.26
N GLU A 441 -17.46 -2.55 -39.51
CA GLU A 441 -16.31 -1.75 -39.99
C GLU A 441 -15.11 -1.83 -39.05
N ARG A 442 -15.34 -1.98 -37.74
CA ARG A 442 -14.30 -2.09 -36.70
C ARG A 442 -13.73 -3.50 -36.58
N LEU A 443 -14.54 -4.52 -36.85
CA LEU A 443 -14.21 -5.93 -36.67
C LEU A 443 -14.10 -6.70 -38.00
N LYS A 444 -13.99 -5.96 -39.10
CA LYS A 444 -14.09 -6.47 -40.47
C LYS A 444 -13.15 -7.66 -40.70
N GLY A 445 -11.89 -7.55 -40.28
CA GLY A 445 -10.91 -8.62 -40.46
C GLY A 445 -11.33 -9.98 -39.89
N LEU A 446 -12.02 -10.00 -38.75
CA LEU A 446 -12.49 -11.23 -38.12
C LEU A 446 -13.80 -11.73 -38.75
N ILE A 447 -14.73 -10.83 -39.06
CA ILE A 447 -16.02 -11.20 -39.66
C ILE A 447 -15.84 -11.70 -41.10
N ASP A 448 -14.95 -11.07 -41.88
CA ASP A 448 -14.59 -11.53 -43.22
C ASP A 448 -13.93 -12.91 -43.16
N TYR A 449 -13.09 -13.17 -42.16
CA TYR A 449 -12.53 -14.51 -41.95
C TYR A 449 -13.63 -15.55 -41.66
N PHE A 450 -14.64 -15.25 -40.84
CA PHE A 450 -15.74 -16.18 -40.57
C PHE A 450 -16.57 -16.55 -41.80
N ASN A 451 -16.63 -15.63 -42.76
CA ASN A 451 -17.34 -15.77 -44.02
C ASN A 451 -16.48 -16.34 -45.15
N SER A 452 -15.15 -16.41 -44.95
CA SER A 452 -14.22 -16.96 -45.93
C SER A 452 -14.33 -18.48 -46.05
N GLU A 453 -13.97 -19.02 -47.20
CA GLU A 453 -13.93 -20.47 -47.43
C GLU A 453 -12.83 -21.16 -46.61
N ASP A 454 -11.80 -20.41 -46.21
CA ASP A 454 -10.66 -20.86 -45.40
C ASP A 454 -10.95 -20.89 -43.89
N CYS A 455 -12.19 -20.64 -43.48
CA CYS A 455 -12.58 -20.62 -42.08
C CYS A 455 -12.54 -22.02 -41.46
N ALA A 456 -11.63 -22.23 -40.51
CA ALA A 456 -11.47 -23.51 -39.82
C ALA A 456 -12.57 -23.79 -38.76
N LEU A 457 -13.48 -22.83 -38.50
CA LEU A 457 -14.48 -22.91 -37.44
C LEU A 457 -15.79 -23.52 -37.93
N ASN A 458 -16.39 -24.38 -37.12
CA ASN A 458 -17.74 -24.87 -37.39
C ASN A 458 -18.80 -23.77 -37.17
N PRO A 459 -20.05 -23.91 -37.69
CA PRO A 459 -21.09 -22.90 -37.52
C PRO A 459 -21.35 -22.50 -36.06
N LYS A 460 -21.40 -23.48 -35.14
CA LYS A 460 -21.63 -23.23 -33.70
C LYS A 460 -20.50 -22.37 -33.10
N GLN A 461 -19.25 -22.68 -33.43
CA GLN A 461 -18.08 -21.92 -32.96
C GLN A 461 -18.06 -20.49 -33.48
N ARG A 462 -18.52 -20.25 -34.72
CA ARG A 462 -18.63 -18.88 -35.25
C ARG A 462 -19.69 -18.07 -34.50
N GLU A 463 -20.79 -18.71 -34.11
CA GLU A 463 -21.86 -18.07 -33.33
C GLU A 463 -21.50 -17.82 -31.86
N ASN A 464 -20.35 -18.30 -31.38
CA ASN A 464 -19.82 -17.97 -30.05
C ASN A 464 -19.24 -16.54 -29.99
N PHE A 465 -19.14 -15.83 -31.12
CA PHE A 465 -18.67 -14.45 -31.19
C PHE A 465 -19.79 -13.43 -30.96
N MET A 466 -19.56 -12.46 -30.07
CA MET A 466 -20.52 -11.40 -29.73
C MET A 466 -19.87 -10.01 -29.60
N VAL A 467 -20.72 -8.98 -29.62
CA VAL A 467 -20.33 -7.59 -29.34
C VAL A 467 -21.33 -6.98 -28.37
N MET A 468 -20.85 -6.45 -27.25
CA MET A 468 -21.59 -5.63 -26.30
C MET A 468 -21.18 -4.16 -26.47
N GLY A 469 -22.09 -3.35 -27.01
CA GLY A 469 -21.88 -1.94 -27.29
C GLY A 469 -22.48 -1.00 -26.25
N ALA A 470 -21.93 0.22 -26.19
CA ALA A 470 -22.17 1.21 -25.13
C ALA A 470 -22.09 0.57 -23.73
N GLU A 471 -21.02 -0.19 -23.53
CA GLU A 471 -20.64 -0.96 -22.34
C GLU A 471 -21.62 -2.07 -21.94
N SER A 472 -22.91 -1.78 -21.83
CA SER A 472 -23.97 -2.70 -21.39
C SER A 472 -25.34 -2.37 -21.97
N ASN A 473 -25.41 -1.81 -23.20
CA ASN A 473 -26.66 -1.27 -23.76
C ASN A 473 -27.13 -1.97 -25.04
N TYR A 474 -26.23 -2.49 -25.87
CA TYR A 474 -26.59 -3.13 -27.14
C TYR A 474 -25.84 -4.44 -27.33
N LEU A 475 -26.54 -5.56 -27.44
CA LEU A 475 -25.93 -6.87 -27.70
C LEU A 475 -26.11 -7.27 -29.17
N PHE A 476 -25.00 -7.70 -29.78
CA PHE A 476 -24.97 -8.31 -31.09
C PHE A 476 -24.30 -9.67 -31.01
N ARG A 477 -24.78 -10.61 -31.80
CA ARG A 477 -24.20 -11.95 -31.94
C ARG A 477 -23.97 -12.25 -33.40
N TYR A 478 -22.84 -12.87 -33.72
CA TYR A 478 -22.61 -13.34 -35.08
C TYR A 478 -23.62 -14.44 -35.43
N SER A 479 -24.21 -14.37 -36.62
CA SER A 479 -25.14 -15.39 -37.12
C SER A 479 -24.67 -15.92 -38.46
N CYS A 480 -24.61 -17.24 -38.58
CA CYS A 480 -24.23 -17.88 -39.84
C CYS A 480 -25.26 -17.62 -40.96
N ASP A 481 -26.54 -17.47 -40.61
CA ASP A 481 -27.62 -17.19 -41.56
C ASP A 481 -27.50 -15.79 -42.16
N PHE A 482 -27.19 -14.80 -41.32
CA PHE A 482 -27.02 -13.40 -41.75
C PHE A 482 -25.61 -13.10 -42.29
N LYS A 483 -24.65 -14.02 -42.11
CA LYS A 483 -23.23 -13.82 -42.43
C LYS A 483 -22.66 -12.54 -41.81
N GLY A 484 -23.13 -12.19 -40.60
CA GLY A 484 -22.85 -10.92 -39.96
C GLY A 484 -23.41 -10.81 -38.55
N LEU A 485 -23.34 -9.61 -38.00
CA LEU A 485 -23.81 -9.31 -36.64
C LEU A 485 -25.33 -9.09 -36.61
N LYS A 486 -26.03 -9.92 -35.83
CA LYS A 486 -27.46 -9.80 -35.55
C LYS A 486 -27.67 -9.12 -34.21
N PHE A 487 -28.51 -8.08 -34.19
CA PHE A 487 -28.95 -7.41 -32.97
C PHE A 487 -29.86 -8.34 -32.15
N ILE A 488 -29.59 -8.44 -30.85
CA ILE A 488 -30.36 -9.23 -29.90
C ILE A 488 -31.24 -8.28 -29.06
N SER A 489 -32.53 -8.59 -28.97
CA SER A 489 -33.48 -7.75 -28.23
C SER A 489 -33.06 -7.60 -26.77
N THR A 490 -33.22 -6.39 -26.22
CA THR A 490 -32.82 -6.07 -24.84
C THR A 490 -33.47 -6.99 -23.80
N ASP A 491 -34.71 -7.43 -24.04
CA ASP A 491 -35.45 -8.31 -23.11
C ASP A 491 -34.79 -9.69 -22.93
N GLU A 492 -33.93 -10.08 -23.86
CA GLU A 492 -33.30 -11.40 -23.86
C GLU A 492 -32.09 -11.50 -22.92
N TRP A 493 -31.32 -10.42 -22.76
CA TRP A 493 -30.02 -10.47 -22.09
C TRP A 493 -29.91 -9.52 -20.90
N LEU A 494 -30.78 -8.52 -20.80
CA LEU A 494 -30.71 -7.51 -19.75
C LEU A 494 -30.85 -8.15 -18.36
N LEU A 495 -29.99 -7.77 -17.41
CA LEU A 495 -30.06 -8.28 -16.03
C LEU A 495 -31.36 -7.85 -15.35
N PRO A 496 -31.91 -8.65 -14.40
CA PRO A 496 -33.14 -8.28 -13.69
C PRO A 496 -33.05 -6.89 -13.06
N ARG A 497 -31.94 -6.60 -12.37
CA ARG A 497 -31.68 -5.29 -11.76
C ARG A 497 -31.71 -4.12 -12.75
N MET A 498 -31.28 -4.34 -14.00
CA MET A 498 -31.28 -3.30 -15.03
C MET A 498 -32.65 -3.11 -15.70
N ARG A 499 -33.52 -4.13 -15.68
CA ARG A 499 -34.91 -4.04 -16.16
C ARG A 499 -35.78 -3.22 -15.22
N ASP A 500 -35.51 -3.35 -13.93
CA ASP A 500 -36.25 -2.68 -12.86
C ASP A 500 -35.82 -1.21 -12.67
N TRP A 501 -34.86 -0.72 -13.47
CA TRP A 501 -34.45 0.67 -13.44
C TRP A 501 -35.58 1.60 -13.91
N ASP A 502 -35.84 2.61 -13.08
CA ASP A 502 -36.85 3.62 -13.33
C ASP A 502 -36.46 4.48 -14.54
N LYS A 503 -37.32 4.46 -15.57
CA LYS A 503 -37.11 5.19 -16.83
C LYS A 503 -37.11 6.70 -16.63
N ASP A 504 -37.94 7.22 -15.74
CA ASP A 504 -38.03 8.65 -15.47
C ASP A 504 -36.73 9.14 -14.81
N LYS A 505 -36.12 8.32 -13.94
CA LYS A 505 -34.81 8.59 -13.36
C LYS A 505 -33.70 8.59 -14.41
N ILE A 506 -33.70 7.64 -15.33
CA ILE A 506 -32.75 7.58 -16.45
C ILE A 506 -32.84 8.86 -17.30
N ASP A 507 -34.05 9.24 -17.70
CA ASP A 507 -34.29 10.43 -18.50
C ASP A 507 -33.89 11.72 -17.78
N TYR A 508 -34.10 11.78 -16.46
CA TYR A 508 -33.64 12.89 -15.63
C TYR A 508 -32.12 13.00 -15.61
N ILE A 509 -31.40 11.89 -15.42
CA ILE A 509 -29.92 11.85 -15.40
C ILE A 509 -29.38 12.31 -16.76
N ILE A 510 -29.84 11.69 -17.85
CA ILE A 510 -29.40 12.03 -19.21
C ILE A 510 -29.70 13.51 -19.53
N SER A 511 -30.89 14.01 -19.18
CA SER A 511 -31.24 15.41 -19.43
C SER A 511 -30.40 16.39 -18.60
N THR A 512 -30.06 16.03 -17.36
CA THR A 512 -29.21 16.85 -16.48
C THR A 512 -27.77 16.88 -16.97
N VAL A 513 -27.22 15.73 -17.37
CA VAL A 513 -25.87 15.64 -17.94
C VAL A 513 -25.80 16.35 -19.28
N HIS A 514 -26.81 16.22 -20.14
CA HIS A 514 -26.89 16.96 -21.40
C HIS A 514 -26.80 18.48 -21.19
N LYS A 515 -27.56 19.02 -20.22
CA LYS A 515 -27.47 20.46 -19.84
C LYS A 515 -26.09 20.82 -19.33
N HIS A 516 -25.46 19.94 -18.55
CA HIS A 516 -24.12 20.14 -18.00
C HIS A 516 -23.04 20.16 -19.10
N LEU A 517 -23.08 19.22 -20.05
CA LEU A 517 -22.20 19.20 -21.21
C LEU A 517 -22.40 20.43 -22.09
N THR A 518 -23.63 20.91 -22.29
CA THR A 518 -23.90 22.17 -23.00
C THR A 518 -23.27 23.37 -22.29
N HIS A 519 -23.35 23.41 -20.95
CA HIS A 519 -22.66 24.44 -20.16
C HIS A 519 -21.13 24.35 -20.31
N LEU A 520 -20.55 23.15 -20.22
CA LEU A 520 -19.10 22.94 -20.38
C LEU A 520 -18.62 23.31 -21.79
N ARG A 521 -19.39 22.92 -22.81
CA ARG A 521 -19.13 23.28 -24.22
C ARG A 521 -19.02 24.79 -24.39
N SER A 522 -19.84 25.57 -23.68
CA SER A 522 -19.78 27.02 -23.67
C SER A 522 -18.70 27.61 -22.77
N LYS A 523 -18.46 27.01 -21.60
CA LYS A 523 -17.37 27.39 -20.70
C LYS A 523 -16.00 27.32 -21.38
N PHE A 524 -15.80 26.39 -22.30
CA PHE A 524 -14.55 26.21 -23.05
C PHE A 524 -14.53 26.87 -24.44
N ASP A 525 -15.59 27.59 -24.83
CA ASP A 525 -15.72 28.22 -26.15
C ASP A 525 -15.52 27.24 -27.34
N ILE A 526 -16.00 26.00 -27.21
CA ILE A 526 -15.84 24.94 -28.23
C ILE A 526 -17.14 24.63 -28.99
N GLU A 527 -18.13 25.53 -28.98
CA GLU A 527 -19.43 25.30 -29.61
C GLU A 527 -19.32 25.09 -31.12
N LYS A 528 -18.42 25.79 -31.80
CA LYS A 528 -18.28 25.69 -33.27
C LYS A 528 -17.55 24.41 -33.71
N THR A 529 -16.78 23.80 -32.82
CA THR A 529 -15.88 22.68 -33.10
C THR A 529 -16.40 21.35 -32.57
N THR A 530 -17.53 21.32 -31.87
CA THR A 530 -18.08 20.11 -31.24
C THR A 530 -19.58 20.00 -31.40
N SER A 531 -20.11 18.80 -31.20
CA SER A 531 -21.54 18.48 -31.20
C SER A 531 -21.88 17.58 -30.01
N ILE A 532 -23.07 17.73 -29.43
CA ILE A 532 -23.55 16.87 -28.34
C ILE A 532 -24.52 15.85 -28.92
N VAL A 533 -24.25 14.57 -28.69
CA VAL A 533 -25.08 13.44 -29.13
C VAL A 533 -25.83 12.89 -27.92
N ARG A 534 -27.15 12.79 -28.03
CA ARG A 534 -28.01 12.16 -27.02
C ARG A 534 -28.62 10.89 -27.61
N LYS A 535 -28.51 9.77 -26.88
CA LYS A 535 -29.18 8.50 -27.17
C LYS A 535 -30.07 8.13 -25.97
N GLU A 536 -30.74 6.98 -26.06
CA GLU A 536 -31.66 6.50 -25.01
C GLU A 536 -30.97 6.34 -23.64
N ARG A 537 -29.75 5.80 -23.62
CA ARG A 537 -29.00 5.47 -22.40
C ARG A 537 -27.59 6.05 -22.37
N SER A 538 -27.30 7.01 -23.23
CA SER A 538 -25.98 7.63 -23.30
C SER A 538 -26.07 9.08 -23.76
N VAL A 539 -25.20 9.94 -23.27
CA VAL A 539 -25.01 11.29 -23.80
C VAL A 539 -23.52 11.60 -23.88
N GLY A 540 -23.09 12.20 -24.98
CA GLY A 540 -21.68 12.51 -25.17
C GLY A 540 -21.46 13.77 -26.00
N ILE A 541 -20.24 14.29 -25.93
CA ILE A 541 -19.77 15.42 -26.72
C ILE A 541 -18.64 14.94 -27.63
N ILE A 542 -18.82 15.13 -28.93
CA ILE A 542 -17.90 14.69 -29.98
C ILE A 542 -17.31 15.90 -30.73
N PRO A 543 -16.07 15.81 -31.24
CA PRO A 543 -15.54 16.80 -32.16
C PRO A 543 -16.27 16.74 -33.50
N ASN A 544 -16.46 17.91 -34.13
CA ASN A 544 -16.92 17.99 -35.52
C ASN A 544 -15.80 17.49 -36.46
N GLU A 545 -16.17 17.13 -37.69
CA GLU A 545 -15.22 16.59 -38.67
C GLU A 545 -14.01 17.52 -38.87
N GLY A 546 -12.80 16.98 -38.73
CA GLY A 546 -11.54 17.73 -38.81
C GLY A 546 -11.15 18.53 -37.55
N CYS A 547 -11.99 18.58 -36.52
CA CYS A 547 -11.69 19.22 -35.24
C CYS A 547 -11.18 18.23 -34.19
N LYS A 548 -10.56 18.74 -33.13
CA LYS A 548 -10.12 17.96 -31.96
C LYS A 548 -10.44 18.72 -30.68
N ILE A 549 -10.71 17.99 -29.61
CA ILE A 549 -10.84 18.53 -28.25
C ILE A 549 -9.50 18.31 -27.54
N LEU A 550 -9.01 19.30 -26.78
CA LEU A 550 -7.78 19.13 -26.03
C LEU A 550 -7.95 18.08 -24.93
N ARG A 551 -6.91 17.28 -24.68
CA ARG A 551 -6.97 16.21 -23.68
C ARG A 551 -7.35 16.73 -22.30
N GLU A 552 -6.82 17.88 -21.91
CA GLU A 552 -7.11 18.51 -20.62
C GLU A 552 -8.58 18.94 -20.52
N GLN A 553 -9.19 19.37 -21.63
CA GLN A 553 -10.62 19.69 -21.69
C GLN A 553 -11.47 18.43 -21.55
N LEU A 554 -11.10 17.33 -22.22
CA LEU A 554 -11.77 16.03 -22.10
C LEU A 554 -11.75 15.54 -20.63
N GLU A 555 -10.58 15.56 -19.99
CA GLU A 555 -10.42 15.14 -18.59
C GLU A 555 -11.23 16.01 -17.62
N GLU A 556 -11.18 17.34 -17.78
CA GLU A 556 -11.97 18.26 -16.95
C GLU A 556 -13.48 18.06 -17.14
N MET A 557 -13.94 17.78 -18.37
CA MET A 557 -15.33 17.44 -18.64
C MET A 557 -15.76 16.14 -17.97
N VAL A 558 -14.95 15.09 -18.08
CA VAL A 558 -15.21 13.80 -17.42
C VAL A 558 -15.33 13.99 -15.92
N LEU A 559 -14.34 14.62 -15.27
CA LEU A 559 -14.35 14.88 -13.83
C LEU A 559 -15.55 15.74 -13.40
N SER A 560 -15.90 16.75 -14.20
CA SER A 560 -17.05 17.61 -13.95
C SER A 560 -18.37 16.83 -14.04
N CYS A 561 -18.53 15.98 -15.06
CA CYS A 561 -19.66 15.08 -15.22
C CYS A 561 -19.73 14.07 -14.07
N SER A 562 -18.62 13.41 -13.71
CA SER A 562 -18.57 12.48 -12.59
C SER A 562 -18.96 13.13 -11.26
N ASN A 563 -18.49 14.36 -11.00
CA ASN A 563 -18.88 15.11 -9.81
C ASN A 563 -20.39 15.43 -9.83
N LYS A 564 -20.91 15.89 -10.98
CA LYS A 564 -22.34 16.17 -11.15
C LYS A 564 -23.20 14.92 -10.93
N LEU A 565 -22.80 13.78 -11.49
CA LEU A 565 -23.43 12.48 -11.27
C LEU A 565 -23.39 12.10 -9.79
N SER A 566 -22.25 12.29 -9.12
CA SER A 566 -22.13 11.99 -7.69
C SER A 566 -23.09 12.83 -6.83
N ILE A 567 -23.37 14.08 -7.23
CA ILE A 567 -24.34 14.94 -6.54
C ILE A 567 -25.76 14.45 -6.80
N ILE A 568 -26.10 14.11 -8.06
CA ILE A 568 -27.41 13.58 -8.43
C ILE A 568 -27.69 12.27 -7.67
N LEU A 569 -26.69 11.40 -7.56
CA LEU A 569 -26.79 10.09 -6.90
C LEU A 569 -26.65 10.14 -5.36
N ARG A 570 -26.17 11.26 -4.77
CA ARG A 570 -26.03 11.44 -3.30
C ARG A 570 -27.10 12.33 -2.68
N ASN A 571 -27.68 13.27 -3.41
CA ASN A 571 -28.70 14.20 -2.90
C ASN A 571 -30.10 13.54 -2.72
N ALA A 572 -30.12 12.30 -2.23
CA ALA A 572 -31.33 11.64 -1.72
C ALA A 572 -31.79 12.18 -0.35
N THR A 573 -30.96 12.95 0.36
CA THR A 573 -31.14 13.13 1.81
C THR A 573 -31.35 14.56 2.29
N THR A 574 -31.45 15.59 1.43
CA THR A 574 -31.55 16.96 2.00
C THR A 574 -32.53 17.96 1.40
N TYR A 575 -33.10 17.82 0.20
CA TYR A 575 -34.03 18.86 -0.31
C TYR A 575 -35.10 18.37 -1.29
N VAL A 576 -35.57 17.12 -1.15
CA VAL A 576 -36.68 16.61 -1.98
C VAL A 576 -37.62 15.77 -1.12
N SER A 577 -38.92 15.84 -1.42
CA SER A 577 -40.01 15.08 -0.80
C SER A 577 -39.65 13.59 -0.62
N PRO A 578 -40.16 12.91 0.43
CA PRO A 578 -39.79 11.51 0.75
C PRO A 578 -40.07 10.46 -0.35
N SER A 579 -40.78 10.84 -1.42
CA SER A 579 -41.08 10.01 -2.59
C SER A 579 -39.99 10.02 -3.67
N GLU A 580 -38.94 10.83 -3.54
CA GLU A 580 -37.95 11.11 -4.60
C GLU A 580 -36.49 11.02 -4.11
N ALA A 581 -36.21 10.16 -3.13
CA ALA A 581 -34.84 9.91 -2.68
C ALA A 581 -34.11 8.98 -3.67
N PHE A 582 -33.11 9.50 -4.40
CA PHE A 582 -32.24 8.75 -5.30
C PHE A 582 -31.08 8.08 -4.52
N CYS A 583 -31.09 6.75 -4.38
CA CYS A 583 -29.95 6.01 -3.82
C CYS A 583 -29.02 5.54 -4.94
N SER A 584 -27.69 5.52 -4.71
CA SER A 584 -26.72 4.97 -5.70
C SER A 584 -26.86 3.46 -5.90
N SER A 585 -27.73 2.79 -5.14
CA SER A 585 -28.10 1.39 -5.34
C SER A 585 -29.09 1.20 -6.49
N ASP A 586 -29.65 2.28 -7.05
CA ASP A 586 -30.76 2.19 -7.99
C ASP A 586 -30.29 2.13 -9.45
N ILE A 587 -29.33 2.94 -9.88
CA ILE A 587 -28.87 3.03 -11.27
C ILE A 587 -27.35 3.22 -11.31
N GLU A 588 -26.67 2.39 -12.08
CA GLU A 588 -25.22 2.50 -12.32
C GLU A 588 -24.96 3.38 -13.54
N VAL A 589 -23.94 4.24 -13.45
CA VAL A 589 -23.56 5.17 -14.52
C VAL A 589 -22.03 5.23 -14.65
N CYS A 590 -21.56 5.53 -15.86
CA CYS A 590 -20.15 5.76 -16.15
C CYS A 590 -19.97 7.06 -16.92
N ALA A 591 -18.96 7.84 -16.56
CA ALA A 591 -18.49 8.98 -17.36
C ALA A 591 -17.02 8.75 -17.66
N PHE A 592 -16.64 8.80 -18.93
CA PHE A 592 -15.29 8.44 -19.36
C PHE A 592 -14.81 9.29 -20.54
N ASN A 593 -13.49 9.31 -20.69
CA ASN A 593 -12.79 9.93 -21.81
C ASN A 593 -12.62 8.88 -22.90
N GLY A 594 -13.23 9.07 -24.08
CA GLY A 594 -13.08 8.19 -25.24
C GLY A 594 -11.87 8.51 -26.12
N GLY A 595 -10.89 9.25 -25.59
CA GLY A 595 -9.66 9.65 -26.27
C GLY A 595 -9.81 10.92 -27.10
N SER A 596 -10.89 11.02 -27.88
CA SER A 596 -11.23 12.22 -28.68
C SER A 596 -12.57 12.86 -28.30
N ASP A 597 -13.38 12.18 -27.50
CA ASP A 597 -14.72 12.58 -27.08
C ASP A 597 -14.96 12.26 -25.59
N VAL A 598 -16.08 12.75 -25.04
CA VAL A 598 -16.53 12.41 -23.68
C VAL A 598 -17.92 11.82 -23.74
N TRP A 599 -18.10 10.71 -23.05
CA TRP A 599 -19.38 10.02 -22.96
C TRP A 599 -19.80 9.80 -21.51
N VAL A 600 -21.11 9.81 -21.31
CA VAL A 600 -21.77 9.41 -20.08
C VAL A 600 -22.82 8.36 -20.42
N ASP A 601 -22.59 7.14 -19.97
CA ASP A 601 -23.42 5.98 -20.24
C ASP A 601 -24.16 5.55 -18.97
N ILE A 602 -25.41 5.13 -19.15
CA ILE A 602 -26.20 4.44 -18.13
C ILE A 602 -25.85 2.96 -18.25
N GLY A 603 -25.32 2.41 -17.16
CA GLY A 603 -24.65 1.12 -17.13
C GLY A 603 -23.13 1.26 -17.12
N ASP A 604 -22.46 0.11 -17.05
CA ASP A 604 -21.00 0.05 -17.14
C ASP A 604 -20.51 -1.31 -17.67
N LYS A 605 -19.21 -1.39 -17.98
CA LYS A 605 -18.58 -2.62 -18.49
C LYS A 605 -18.79 -3.84 -17.57
N ALA A 606 -18.93 -3.67 -16.25
CA ALA A 606 -19.17 -4.80 -15.34
C ALA A 606 -20.55 -5.43 -15.60
N LEU A 607 -21.58 -4.60 -15.76
CA LEU A 607 -22.93 -5.03 -16.14
C LEU A 607 -22.96 -5.70 -17.51
N GLY A 608 -22.17 -5.18 -18.47
CA GLY A 608 -22.05 -5.76 -19.80
C GLY A 608 -21.51 -7.19 -19.76
N VAL A 609 -20.39 -7.39 -19.04
CA VAL A 609 -19.79 -8.72 -18.85
C VAL A 609 -20.73 -9.66 -18.08
N GLU A 610 -21.38 -9.19 -17.02
CA GLU A 610 -22.34 -10.00 -16.24
C GLU A 610 -23.59 -10.37 -17.07
N SER A 611 -24.05 -9.47 -17.94
CA SER A 611 -25.14 -9.76 -18.87
C SER A 611 -24.76 -10.85 -19.86
N LEU A 612 -23.53 -10.84 -20.40
CA LEU A 612 -23.01 -11.88 -21.28
C LEU A 612 -22.92 -13.23 -20.55
N GLN A 613 -22.37 -13.25 -19.33
CA GLN A 613 -22.28 -14.45 -18.49
C GLN A 613 -23.64 -15.12 -18.27
N LYS A 614 -24.71 -14.32 -18.13
CA LYS A 614 -26.09 -14.81 -17.95
C LYS A 614 -26.80 -15.15 -19.27
N TYR A 615 -26.56 -14.38 -20.34
CA TYR A 615 -27.19 -14.59 -21.64
C TYR A 615 -26.77 -15.94 -22.26
N LEU A 616 -25.48 -16.27 -22.16
CA LEU A 616 -24.90 -17.50 -22.69
C LEU A 616 -25.45 -18.78 -22.05
N CYS A 617 -26.13 -18.67 -20.91
CA CYS A 617 -26.78 -19.79 -20.24
C CYS A 617 -27.94 -20.41 -21.01
N ARG A 618 -28.41 -19.75 -22.08
CA ARG A 618 -29.48 -20.26 -22.93
C ARG A 618 -28.98 -21.34 -23.91
N ASP A 619 -27.68 -21.35 -24.20
CA ASP A 619 -27.09 -22.25 -25.21
C ASP A 619 -26.50 -23.53 -24.61
N ASP A 620 -26.17 -23.53 -23.32
CA ASP A 620 -25.57 -24.66 -22.61
C ASP A 620 -26.61 -25.38 -21.74
N GLN A 621 -26.53 -26.71 -21.61
CA GLN A 621 -27.46 -27.46 -20.77
C GLN A 621 -27.39 -26.97 -19.31
N PRO A 622 -28.49 -27.01 -18.53
CA PRO A 622 -28.61 -26.33 -17.22
C PRO A 622 -27.66 -26.81 -16.11
N LYS A 623 -26.70 -27.70 -16.37
CA LYS A 623 -25.79 -28.23 -15.35
C LYS A 623 -24.74 -27.22 -14.88
N ASN A 624 -24.29 -26.27 -15.72
CA ASN A 624 -23.14 -25.40 -15.44
C ASN A 624 -23.39 -23.90 -15.73
N CYS A 625 -24.58 -23.39 -15.37
CA CYS A 625 -24.99 -22.01 -15.59
C CYS A 625 -25.47 -21.32 -14.28
N PRO A 626 -25.20 -20.01 -14.08
CA PRO A 626 -24.54 -19.09 -14.99
C PRO A 626 -23.03 -19.26 -15.11
N ILE A 627 -22.42 -18.77 -16.20
CA ILE A 627 -20.96 -18.75 -16.33
C ILE A 627 -20.41 -17.94 -15.15
N GLY A 628 -19.56 -18.57 -14.34
CA GLY A 628 -19.02 -17.95 -13.15
C GLY A 628 -18.05 -16.80 -13.47
N LYS A 629 -17.88 -15.88 -12.52
CA LYS A 629 -16.85 -14.83 -12.60
C LYS A 629 -15.43 -15.40 -12.64
N ALA A 630 -15.24 -16.56 -12.01
CA ALA A 630 -14.02 -17.37 -12.04
C ALA A 630 -13.84 -18.17 -13.35
N GLU A 631 -14.87 -18.24 -14.20
CA GLU A 631 -14.85 -18.91 -15.51
C GLU A 631 -14.80 -17.90 -16.66
N SER A 632 -14.58 -16.62 -16.32
CA SER A 632 -14.60 -15.50 -17.26
C SER A 632 -13.32 -14.68 -17.15
N LEU A 633 -12.73 -14.34 -18.29
CA LEU A 633 -11.59 -13.44 -18.42
C LEU A 633 -12.00 -12.18 -19.18
N HIS A 634 -11.60 -11.02 -18.70
CA HIS A 634 -11.67 -9.77 -19.41
C HIS A 634 -10.25 -9.24 -19.69
N ILE A 635 -9.97 -8.91 -20.94
CA ILE A 635 -8.70 -8.35 -21.38
C ILE A 635 -8.95 -6.91 -21.81
N GLY A 636 -8.32 -5.94 -21.14
CA GLY A 636 -8.55 -4.52 -21.41
C GLY A 636 -7.43 -3.62 -20.88
N ASP A 637 -7.44 -2.35 -21.30
CA ASP A 637 -6.46 -1.36 -20.88
C ASP A 637 -6.94 -0.56 -19.65
N GLN A 638 -6.16 -0.57 -18.58
CA GLN A 638 -6.43 0.21 -17.36
C GLN A 638 -5.51 1.44 -17.22
N PHE A 639 -4.70 1.78 -18.22
CA PHE A 639 -3.85 2.98 -18.23
C PHE A 639 -4.62 4.26 -18.60
N ALA A 640 -5.81 4.16 -19.20
CA ALA A 640 -6.64 5.29 -19.61
C ALA A 640 -7.33 6.00 -18.41
N SER A 641 -6.57 6.85 -17.71
CA SER A 641 -6.97 7.96 -16.80
C SER A 641 -8.15 7.78 -15.81
N ILE A 642 -8.39 8.83 -15.00
CA ILE A 642 -9.37 8.85 -13.90
C ILE A 642 -10.78 8.77 -14.50
N GLY A 643 -11.48 7.66 -14.25
CA GLY A 643 -12.76 7.36 -14.89
C GLY A 643 -12.73 6.12 -15.80
N ALA A 644 -11.59 5.42 -15.91
CA ALA A 644 -11.43 4.19 -16.67
C ALA A 644 -12.60 3.20 -16.47
N ASN A 645 -13.36 2.98 -17.53
CA ASN A 645 -14.48 2.04 -17.55
C ASN A 645 -14.00 0.58 -17.40
N ASP A 646 -12.80 0.24 -17.86
CA ASP A 646 -12.21 -1.11 -17.75
C ASP A 646 -11.94 -1.55 -16.32
N PHE A 647 -11.69 -0.60 -15.41
CA PHE A 647 -11.50 -0.93 -14.00
C PHE A 647 -12.74 -1.59 -13.39
N LYS A 648 -13.94 -1.28 -13.90
CA LYS A 648 -15.18 -1.87 -13.40
C LYS A 648 -15.34 -3.33 -13.82
N ALA A 649 -14.79 -3.74 -14.98
CA ALA A 649 -14.87 -5.12 -15.46
C ALA A 649 -14.31 -6.14 -14.46
N ARG A 650 -13.32 -5.74 -13.63
CA ARG A 650 -12.76 -6.57 -12.54
C ARG A 650 -13.76 -6.96 -11.45
N MET A 651 -14.93 -6.32 -11.39
CA MET A 651 -16.00 -6.71 -10.47
C MET A 651 -16.87 -7.85 -11.01
N ALA A 652 -16.81 -8.11 -12.32
CA ALA A 652 -17.63 -9.09 -13.01
C ALA A 652 -16.83 -10.29 -13.56
N ALA A 653 -15.53 -10.12 -13.84
CA ALA A 653 -14.67 -11.19 -14.34
C ALA A 653 -13.24 -11.07 -13.81
N CYS A 654 -12.47 -12.14 -13.94
CA CYS A 654 -11.02 -12.07 -13.81
C CYS A 654 -10.47 -11.14 -14.91
N THR A 655 -9.44 -10.34 -14.63
CA THR A 655 -8.96 -9.33 -15.60
C THR A 655 -7.47 -9.47 -15.88
N ALA A 656 -7.09 -9.43 -17.16
CA ALA A 656 -5.72 -9.18 -17.60
C ALA A 656 -5.60 -7.72 -18.04
N TRP A 657 -4.67 -6.99 -17.43
CA TRP A 657 -4.42 -5.59 -17.77
C TRP A 657 -3.34 -5.52 -18.85
N ILE A 658 -3.69 -5.02 -20.02
CA ILE A 658 -2.78 -4.81 -21.15
C ILE A 658 -2.56 -3.33 -21.45
N ALA A 659 -1.53 -2.99 -22.21
CA ALA A 659 -1.23 -1.62 -22.64
C ALA A 659 -1.18 -1.45 -24.17
N SER A 660 -1.29 -2.55 -24.92
CA SER A 660 -1.23 -2.53 -26.38
C SER A 660 -1.74 -3.84 -26.99
N PRO A 661 -2.13 -3.85 -28.27
CA PRO A 661 -2.49 -5.07 -28.99
C PRO A 661 -1.39 -6.13 -29.01
N ARG A 662 -0.11 -5.73 -28.93
CA ARG A 662 1.01 -6.68 -28.84
C ARG A 662 0.99 -7.48 -27.53
N GLU A 663 0.66 -6.83 -26.42
CA GLU A 663 0.51 -7.53 -25.15
C GLU A 663 -0.71 -8.45 -25.16
N THR A 664 -1.81 -8.05 -25.82
CA THR A 664 -2.96 -8.92 -26.08
C THR A 664 -2.53 -10.21 -26.76
N VAL A 665 -1.76 -10.12 -27.85
CA VAL A 665 -1.26 -11.32 -28.56
C VAL A 665 -0.46 -12.22 -27.62
N ALA A 666 0.46 -11.67 -26.83
CA ALA A 666 1.27 -12.45 -25.88
C ALA A 666 0.41 -13.17 -24.83
N ILE A 667 -0.59 -12.48 -24.27
CA ILE A 667 -1.53 -13.08 -23.30
C ILE A 667 -2.38 -14.17 -23.95
N LEU A 668 -2.79 -14.00 -25.21
CA LEU A 668 -3.53 -15.02 -25.93
C LEU A 668 -2.66 -16.23 -26.27
N ASP A 669 -1.40 -16.03 -26.61
CA ASP A 669 -0.45 -17.12 -26.82
C ASP A 669 -0.27 -17.93 -25.53
N ASP A 670 -0.09 -17.28 -24.36
CA ASP A 670 -0.04 -17.94 -23.05
C ASP A 670 -1.33 -18.70 -22.73
N LEU A 671 -2.49 -18.09 -23.00
CA LEU A 671 -3.80 -18.70 -22.77
C LEU A 671 -3.99 -19.97 -23.61
N ILE A 672 -3.57 -19.94 -24.88
CA ILE A 672 -3.64 -21.09 -25.79
C ILE A 672 -2.64 -22.16 -25.36
N GLU A 673 -1.42 -21.79 -25.01
CA GLU A 673 -0.37 -22.72 -24.59
C GLU A 673 -0.75 -23.47 -23.31
N PHE A 674 -1.23 -22.78 -22.28
CA PHE A 674 -1.60 -23.42 -21.01
C PHE A 674 -2.92 -24.18 -21.05
N SER A 675 -3.72 -23.98 -22.09
CA SER A 675 -4.99 -24.69 -22.30
C SER A 675 -4.86 -25.93 -23.18
N SER A 676 -3.79 -25.99 -23.99
CA SER A 676 -3.41 -27.14 -24.82
C SER A 676 -2.83 -28.25 -23.95
#